data_AF-A0A8S3T0W3-F1
#
_entry.id   AF-A0A8S3T0W3-F1
#
_cell.length_a   1.000
_cell.length_b   1.000
_cell.length_c   1.000
_cell.angle_alpha   90.00
_cell.angle_beta   90.00
_cell.angle_gamma   90.00
#
_symmetry.space_group_name_H-M   'P 1'
#
loop_
_entity.id
_entity.type
_entity.pdbx_description
1 polymer ?
#
loop_
_entity_poly.entity_id
_entity_poly.type
_entity_poly.pdbx_seq_one_letter_code
_entity_poly.pdbx_strand_id
1 'polypeptide(L)'
;MIFVISIDGSSIADIFLRLLILKYDLNLTLFQRFQPQRGIRTKRKRKYRLALEYGSKLGRSTEACLKTGGYLTEDEIKDYDDNVLAANTEHWVDILRDVTFPTVTTPFHLEDAKLFIDVYTRLYQNKDSSQSIDLDWQTHLKDEEKRHINTISERLGKAMSIYTTKGYAFVKLSSRSAKDAPLIQKRFKSLYINRLSSFEESEKGNENVKITCLLQAGFDALRVKTSFDVIDMFIRSERVYQDLLLAVKHKDNFTENFIIREFVDIDVDMEFRGFVFDGELNALSQYNYLLFSKRLNDKQEEIAGKIREFYNSVVRPKLTAGEYFLQKYVIDFAVTRSDKEGSLDKLWVIEINPFLNTTDGALFSWEKERDILEGKQGFQFRIVQQTKPGSLTMMPQSIRELLKQHRFLHLRSRRHHQCDVTADSVQRKYRIINSECLMSLWHTHPKDHAPDSKIMCTLVEIDQVSATHAVVLSKSAWTWGAEMGANDKGLCIGCTAVWTKLCHPGDHSAKLMGVDYVRLGLERCSTSKEALDTITELLDKHGQCGLTSQDHSFGQWSYNTSFIFVDPKEAWLLETAGEFWAAKHISDGHFNVSSCLRIADDYDKLSPGLVEKATEAGHWKAGNGSFNFSQAFAAEFDGLSLTDIQRPQHRQAEGEKLMTNMSKDGSFNMECMREVLRDEGSSINFMGELYTVGSQISVLSLDVNIPHCHWFTATPNPSLSVFKPFIFCSSVDIGEVTSSPATGERARASFQTNVDRRHPLFIAHEKARPLMESDDPIGQRLLSTMQQLEQNCITEMQEFLQSFSESNLNDVQDLFKDISESETKFYK
;
A
#
# COMPACT_ATOMS: atom_id res chain seq x y z
N MET A 1 -0.03 24.17 9.25
CA MET A 1 1.14 23.45 8.72
C MET A 1 2.14 23.19 9.84
N ILE A 2 2.68 21.96 9.98
CA ILE A 2 3.60 21.58 11.07
C ILE A 2 4.84 20.85 10.57
N PHE A 3 6.00 21.24 11.10
CA PHE A 3 7.29 20.60 10.87
C PHE A 3 7.80 20.01 12.17
N VAL A 4 8.31 18.78 12.10
CA VAL A 4 8.91 18.12 13.26
C VAL A 4 10.26 17.57 12.90
N ILE A 5 11.25 17.87 13.71
CA ILE A 5 12.59 17.30 13.55
C ILE A 5 12.90 16.47 14.78
N SER A 6 13.55 15.31 14.62
CA SER A 6 14.34 14.68 15.69
C SER A 6 15.79 14.57 15.22
N ILE A 7 16.73 15.06 16.04
CA ILE A 7 18.16 14.93 15.81
C ILE A 7 18.78 14.19 17.00
N ASP A 8 19.23 12.96 16.77
CA ASP A 8 19.99 12.18 17.76
C ASP A 8 21.39 12.77 17.96
N GLY A 9 21.62 13.32 19.16
CA GLY A 9 22.89 13.88 19.61
C GLY A 9 23.69 12.92 20.49
N SER A 10 23.91 11.66 20.08
CA SER A 10 24.78 10.76 20.84
C SER A 10 26.25 10.93 20.40
N SER A 11 26.98 11.79 21.12
CA SER A 11 28.43 11.71 21.13
C SER A 11 28.86 10.40 21.81
N ILE A 12 29.81 9.68 21.22
CA ILE A 12 30.30 8.35 21.65
C ILE A 12 30.80 8.33 23.11
N ALA A 13 30.96 9.48 23.76
CA ALA A 13 31.40 9.59 25.15
C ALA A 13 30.32 9.22 26.20
N ASP A 14 29.02 9.32 25.88
CA ASP A 14 27.95 9.22 26.89
C ASP A 14 27.40 7.80 27.12
N ILE A 15 27.68 6.87 26.20
CA ILE A 15 27.26 5.45 26.32
C ILE A 15 28.08 4.71 27.39
N PHE A 16 29.31 5.15 27.67
CA PHE A 16 30.18 4.52 28.65
C PHE A 16 29.77 4.79 30.11
N LEU A 17 29.01 5.85 30.39
CA LEU A 17 28.64 6.22 31.76
C LEU A 17 27.32 5.59 32.22
N ARG A 18 26.43 5.21 31.29
CA ARG A 18 25.13 4.59 31.60
C ARG A 18 25.18 3.07 31.80
N LEU A 19 26.27 2.41 31.41
CA LEU A 19 26.46 0.96 31.63
C LEU A 19 27.06 0.60 33.00
N LEU A 20 27.40 1.58 33.84
CA LEU A 20 28.03 1.33 35.15
C LEU A 20 27.12 1.50 36.38
N ILE A 21 25.86 1.88 36.20
CA ILE A 21 24.92 2.07 37.32
C ILE A 21 23.59 1.40 36.96
N LEU A 22 23.47 0.11 37.31
CA LEU A 22 22.25 -0.60 37.74
C LEU A 22 22.48 -2.12 37.64
N LYS A 23 23.49 -2.58 38.40
CA LYS A 23 23.57 -3.93 38.93
C LYS A 23 23.43 -3.74 40.44
N TYR A 24 22.32 -4.16 41.04
CA TYR A 24 22.10 -4.58 42.45
C TYR A 24 20.65 -4.33 42.93
N ASP A 25 20.04 -5.41 43.47
CA ASP A 25 18.96 -5.52 44.48
C ASP A 25 17.50 -5.10 44.14
N LEU A 26 16.42 -5.77 44.57
CA LEU A 26 16.15 -7.00 45.35
C LEU A 26 14.63 -7.32 45.26
N ASN A 27 14.26 -8.58 45.52
CA ASN A 27 12.89 -9.15 45.62
C ASN A 27 11.96 -8.47 46.67
N LEU A 28 10.62 -8.52 46.47
CA LEU A 28 9.63 -9.09 47.41
C LEU A 28 8.14 -8.95 46.97
N THR A 29 7.39 -10.02 47.26
CA THR A 29 5.95 -10.35 47.17
C THR A 29 4.96 -9.44 47.92
N LEU A 30 3.69 -9.33 47.45
CA LEU A 30 2.47 -9.81 48.17
C LEU A 30 1.11 -9.48 47.48
N PHE A 31 0.11 -10.26 47.87
CA PHE A 31 -1.21 -10.50 47.28
C PHE A 31 -2.32 -9.92 48.19
N GLN A 32 -3.53 -9.69 47.62
CA GLN A 32 -4.89 -9.66 48.25
C GLN A 32 -5.66 -8.34 48.49
N ARG A 33 -6.80 -8.22 47.75
CA ARG A 33 -8.21 -7.94 48.13
C ARG A 33 -8.53 -6.71 49.00
N PHE A 34 -9.44 -5.80 48.62
CA PHE A 34 -10.91 -5.98 48.62
C PHE A 34 -11.66 -4.90 47.78
N GLN A 35 -12.79 -5.30 47.18
CA GLN A 35 -13.82 -4.48 46.53
C GLN A 35 -14.78 -3.77 47.55
N PRO A 36 -15.98 -3.26 47.18
CA PRO A 36 -16.35 -2.14 46.29
C PRO A 36 -17.33 -1.14 46.98
N GLN A 37 -17.51 0.08 46.43
CA GLN A 37 -18.78 0.81 46.62
C GLN A 37 -19.35 1.35 45.29
N ARG A 38 -20.60 0.94 45.06
CA ARG A 38 -21.56 1.40 44.03
C ARG A 38 -22.05 2.81 44.42
N GLY A 39 -22.48 3.70 43.53
CA GLY A 39 -22.60 3.64 42.08
C GLY A 39 -23.45 4.80 41.56
N ILE A 40 -23.44 5.00 40.24
CA ILE A 40 -24.52 5.64 39.50
C ILE A 40 -24.76 4.79 38.24
N ARG A 41 -25.78 3.93 38.32
CA ARG A 41 -26.36 3.24 37.16
C ARG A 41 -27.42 4.17 36.56
N THR A 42 -27.34 4.43 35.26
CA THR A 42 -28.37 4.13 34.23
C THR A 42 -28.35 5.12 33.06
N LYS A 43 -27.94 4.64 31.86
CA LYS A 43 -28.53 5.02 30.54
C LYS A 43 -27.99 4.27 29.30
N ARG A 44 -27.16 3.21 29.43
CA ARG A 44 -26.63 2.45 28.28
C ARG A 44 -27.25 1.06 28.00
N LYS A 45 -28.27 0.62 28.75
CA LYS A 45 -28.90 -0.72 28.57
C LYS A 45 -30.31 -0.73 27.96
N ARG A 46 -30.77 0.35 27.33
CA ARG A 46 -32.09 0.38 26.66
C ARG A 46 -32.06 0.48 25.13
N LYS A 47 -30.89 0.66 24.49
CA LYS A 47 -30.78 0.70 23.01
C LYS A 47 -30.54 -0.68 22.35
N TYR A 48 -30.01 -1.65 23.08
CA TYR A 48 -29.75 -3.00 22.55
C TYR A 48 -30.95 -3.97 22.59
N ARG A 49 -32.05 -3.61 23.25
CA ARG A 49 -33.29 -4.42 23.25
C ARG A 49 -34.35 -3.91 22.28
N LEU A 50 -34.21 -2.67 21.77
CA LEU A 50 -35.11 -2.09 20.77
C LEU A 50 -34.66 -2.30 19.31
N ALA A 51 -33.37 -2.56 19.07
CA ALA A 51 -32.87 -2.93 17.73
C ALA A 51 -33.24 -4.39 17.35
N LEU A 52 -33.38 -5.28 18.33
CA LEU A 52 -33.86 -6.65 18.13
C LEU A 52 -35.39 -6.77 18.01
N GLU A 53 -36.15 -5.73 18.39
CA GLU A 53 -37.62 -5.68 18.21
C GLU A 53 -38.08 -4.87 16.98
N TYR A 54 -37.19 -4.07 16.35
CA TYR A 54 -37.48 -3.40 15.07
C TYR A 54 -37.01 -4.20 13.84
N GLY A 55 -36.01 -5.07 13.98
CA GLY A 55 -35.58 -5.98 12.91
C GLY A 55 -36.60 -7.08 12.58
N SER A 56 -37.52 -7.41 13.50
CA SER A 56 -38.57 -8.42 13.27
C SER A 56 -39.82 -7.88 12.57
N LYS A 57 -39.87 -6.58 12.22
CA LYS A 57 -41.00 -5.95 11.52
C LYS A 57 -40.71 -5.48 10.09
N LEU A 58 -39.48 -5.63 9.60
CA LEU A 58 -39.09 -5.18 8.25
C LEU A 58 -38.36 -6.22 7.39
N GLY A 59 -38.34 -7.50 7.78
CA GLY A 59 -38.11 -8.62 6.86
C GLY A 59 -36.89 -8.55 5.92
N ARG A 60 -35.82 -7.84 6.29
CA ARG A 60 -34.58 -7.76 5.49
C ARG A 60 -33.39 -8.03 6.38
N SER A 61 -32.82 -9.23 6.23
CA SER A 61 -31.56 -9.64 6.83
C SER A 61 -30.40 -8.93 6.14
N THR A 62 -29.61 -8.19 6.92
CA THR A 62 -28.27 -7.73 6.54
C THR A 62 -27.32 -8.93 6.49
N GLU A 63 -27.09 -9.51 5.31
CA GLU A 63 -26.08 -10.56 5.13
C GLU A 63 -25.27 -10.33 3.85
N ALA A 64 -24.11 -9.70 4.01
CA ALA A 64 -23.12 -9.57 2.95
C ALA A 64 -22.51 -10.94 2.59
N CYS A 65 -22.49 -11.30 1.31
CA CYS A 65 -21.69 -12.40 0.79
C CYS A 65 -20.45 -11.85 0.05
N LEU A 66 -19.27 -12.37 0.42
CA LEU A 66 -17.95 -11.93 -0.03
C LEU A 66 -17.37 -12.93 -1.03
N LYS A 67 -17.75 -12.81 -2.30
CA LYS A 67 -17.04 -13.47 -3.43
C LYS A 67 -16.69 -12.55 -4.60
N THR A 68 -17.04 -11.29 -4.50
CA THR A 68 -16.66 -10.21 -5.43
C THR A 68 -16.50 -8.95 -4.58
N GLY A 69 -15.59 -8.05 -4.95
CA GLY A 69 -15.40 -6.76 -4.27
C GLY A 69 -16.59 -5.81 -4.45
N GLY A 70 -17.79 -6.21 -4.03
CA GLY A 70 -19.02 -5.46 -4.23
C GLY A 70 -20.25 -6.35 -4.02
N TYR A 71 -21.29 -5.74 -3.47
CA TYR A 71 -22.62 -6.29 -3.23
C TYR A 71 -23.14 -7.06 -4.44
N LEU A 72 -23.35 -8.38 -4.30
CA LEU A 72 -24.28 -9.07 -5.19
C LEU A 72 -25.70 -8.70 -4.75
N THR A 73 -26.47 -8.15 -5.67
CA THR A 73 -27.92 -7.97 -5.57
C THR A 73 -28.62 -9.32 -5.36
N GLU A 74 -29.86 -9.33 -4.85
CA GLU A 74 -30.66 -10.57 -4.79
C GLU A 74 -30.78 -11.25 -6.16
N ASP A 75 -30.76 -10.46 -7.24
CA ASP A 75 -30.77 -10.94 -8.62
C ASP A 75 -29.45 -11.62 -9.01
N GLU A 76 -28.30 -11.16 -8.54
CA GLU A 76 -26.99 -11.79 -8.80
C GLU A 76 -26.74 -13.03 -7.93
N ILE A 77 -27.32 -13.09 -6.73
CA ILE A 77 -27.37 -14.33 -5.92
C ILE A 77 -28.24 -15.38 -6.61
N LYS A 78 -29.37 -14.94 -7.18
CA LYS A 78 -30.24 -15.81 -7.97
C LYS A 78 -29.57 -16.24 -9.29
N ASP A 79 -28.86 -15.36 -9.98
CA ASP A 79 -28.08 -15.69 -11.19
C ASP A 79 -26.91 -16.63 -10.87
N TYR A 80 -26.32 -16.52 -9.67
CA TYR A 80 -25.36 -17.48 -9.15
C TYR A 80 -26.00 -18.86 -8.93
N ASP A 81 -27.16 -18.92 -8.28
CA ASP A 81 -27.90 -20.17 -8.05
C ASP A 81 -28.34 -20.83 -9.37
N ASP A 82 -28.78 -20.02 -10.35
CA ASP A 82 -29.30 -20.49 -11.63
C ASP A 82 -28.19 -20.97 -12.59
N ASN A 83 -26.96 -20.44 -12.51
CA ASN A 83 -25.90 -20.72 -13.51
C ASN A 83 -24.62 -21.36 -12.95
N VAL A 84 -24.26 -21.17 -11.67
CA VAL A 84 -23.01 -21.75 -11.11
C VAL A 84 -23.17 -23.23 -10.84
N LEU A 85 -24.33 -23.66 -10.32
CA LEU A 85 -24.61 -25.08 -10.11
C LEU A 85 -24.54 -25.86 -11.42
N ALA A 86 -25.03 -25.29 -12.52
CA ALA A 86 -24.96 -25.90 -13.85
C ALA A 86 -23.53 -26.11 -14.37
N ALA A 87 -22.53 -25.41 -13.81
CA ALA A 87 -21.12 -25.57 -14.13
C ALA A 87 -20.37 -26.51 -13.17
N ASN A 88 -21.01 -27.01 -12.10
CA ASN A 88 -20.37 -27.94 -11.17
C ASN A 88 -19.86 -29.20 -11.89
N THR A 89 -18.76 -29.74 -11.38
CA THR A 89 -18.01 -30.84 -12.01
C THR A 89 -18.92 -32.02 -12.39
N GLU A 90 -19.86 -32.36 -11.53
CA GLU A 90 -20.80 -33.48 -11.64
C GLU A 90 -21.68 -33.40 -12.89
N HIS A 91 -21.92 -32.20 -13.44
CA HIS A 91 -22.75 -32.02 -14.62
C HIS A 91 -22.02 -32.31 -15.93
N TRP A 92 -20.69 -32.27 -15.95
CA TRP A 92 -19.90 -32.37 -17.19
C TRP A 92 -18.81 -33.43 -17.15
N VAL A 93 -18.38 -33.90 -15.98
CA VAL A 93 -17.24 -34.82 -15.84
C VAL A 93 -17.49 -36.15 -16.55
N ASP A 94 -18.71 -36.68 -16.51
CA ASP A 94 -19.07 -37.92 -17.20
C ASP A 94 -19.17 -37.73 -18.71
N ILE A 95 -19.63 -36.56 -19.17
CA ILE A 95 -19.72 -36.19 -20.59
C ILE A 95 -18.32 -36.10 -21.21
N LEU A 96 -17.37 -35.54 -20.45
CA LEU A 96 -16.00 -35.28 -20.88
C LEU A 96 -14.98 -36.29 -20.31
N ARG A 97 -15.42 -37.44 -19.81
CA ARG A 97 -14.61 -38.41 -19.04
C ARG A 97 -13.33 -38.90 -19.71
N ASP A 98 -13.27 -38.89 -21.04
CA ASP A 98 -12.14 -39.33 -21.86
C ASP A 98 -11.15 -38.20 -22.20
N VAL A 99 -11.55 -36.96 -21.92
CA VAL A 99 -10.77 -35.74 -22.21
C VAL A 99 -10.56 -34.84 -20.99
N THR A 100 -11.11 -35.21 -19.84
CA THR A 100 -10.78 -34.65 -18.51
C THR A 100 -9.98 -35.67 -17.70
N PHE A 101 -9.46 -35.26 -16.55
CA PHE A 101 -8.69 -36.15 -15.69
C PHE A 101 -9.57 -37.26 -15.09
N PRO A 102 -9.07 -38.50 -14.95
CA PRO A 102 -9.81 -39.56 -14.27
C PRO A 102 -10.33 -39.07 -12.91
N THR A 103 -11.64 -39.16 -12.71
CA THR A 103 -12.32 -38.57 -11.57
C THR A 103 -13.25 -39.58 -10.90
N VAL A 104 -13.29 -39.56 -9.57
CA VAL A 104 -14.33 -40.17 -8.73
C VAL A 104 -14.87 -39.13 -7.76
N THR A 105 -16.10 -39.30 -7.32
CA THR A 105 -16.75 -38.40 -6.37
C THR A 105 -17.11 -39.14 -5.09
N THR A 106 -17.16 -38.41 -3.97
CA THR A 106 -17.80 -38.89 -2.75
C THR A 106 -18.56 -37.74 -2.09
N PRO A 107 -19.71 -38.00 -1.45
CA PRO A 107 -20.51 -36.94 -0.84
C PRO A 107 -19.73 -36.11 0.18
N PHE A 108 -19.91 -34.79 0.10
CA PHE A 108 -19.59 -33.82 1.13
C PHE A 108 -20.93 -33.42 1.75
N HIS A 109 -21.17 -33.72 3.02
CA HIS A 109 -22.47 -33.50 3.63
C HIS A 109 -22.60 -32.10 4.23
N LEU A 110 -23.84 -31.65 4.42
CA LEU A 110 -24.13 -30.37 5.07
C LEU A 110 -23.48 -30.24 6.46
N GLU A 111 -23.42 -31.33 7.21
CA GLU A 111 -22.77 -31.33 8.54
C GLU A 111 -21.25 -31.20 8.44
N ASP A 112 -20.63 -31.72 7.38
CA ASP A 112 -19.21 -31.50 7.10
C ASP A 112 -18.96 -30.01 6.83
N ALA A 113 -19.84 -29.38 6.02
CA ALA A 113 -19.75 -27.96 5.70
C ALA A 113 -19.79 -27.08 6.95
N LYS A 114 -20.76 -27.33 7.83
CA LYS A 114 -20.89 -26.61 9.11
C LYS A 114 -19.64 -26.78 9.97
N LEU A 115 -19.10 -28.00 10.07
CA LEU A 115 -17.88 -28.25 10.83
C LEU A 115 -16.69 -27.45 10.27
N PHE A 116 -16.48 -27.46 8.95
CA PHE A 116 -15.39 -26.72 8.32
C PHE A 116 -15.54 -25.20 8.51
N ILE A 117 -16.76 -24.66 8.38
CA ILE A 117 -17.08 -23.26 8.65
C ILE A 117 -16.76 -22.89 10.10
N ASP A 118 -17.21 -23.70 11.06
CA ASP A 118 -17.03 -23.43 12.48
C ASP A 118 -15.55 -23.45 12.87
N VAL A 119 -14.80 -24.44 12.37
CA VAL A 119 -13.36 -24.55 12.63
C VAL A 119 -12.61 -23.39 11.97
N TYR A 120 -12.90 -23.04 10.72
CA TYR A 120 -12.29 -21.91 10.03
C TYR A 120 -12.56 -20.59 10.77
N THR A 121 -13.83 -20.33 11.09
CA THR A 121 -14.28 -19.13 11.81
C THR A 121 -13.56 -18.99 13.15
N ARG A 122 -13.41 -20.10 13.88
CA ARG A 122 -12.75 -20.10 15.20
C ARG A 122 -11.23 -19.93 15.12
N LEU A 123 -10.59 -20.48 14.10
CA LEU A 123 -9.13 -20.67 14.09
C LEU A 123 -8.37 -19.80 13.10
N TYR A 124 -8.99 -19.39 12.00
CA TYR A 124 -8.32 -18.72 10.89
C TYR A 124 -8.97 -17.38 10.51
N GLN A 125 -10.24 -17.15 10.84
CA GLN A 125 -10.89 -15.86 10.56
C GLN A 125 -10.18 -14.71 11.29
N ASN A 126 -9.86 -13.64 10.56
CA ASN A 126 -9.14 -12.45 11.04
C ASN A 126 -7.69 -12.71 11.50
N LYS A 127 -7.07 -13.83 11.12
CA LYS A 127 -5.64 -14.07 11.35
C LYS A 127 -4.82 -13.82 10.09
N ASP A 128 -3.60 -13.33 10.27
CA ASP A 128 -2.64 -13.22 9.17
C ASP A 128 -2.03 -14.58 8.78
N SER A 129 -1.32 -14.62 7.65
CA SER A 129 -0.68 -15.84 7.14
C SER A 129 0.40 -16.39 8.08
N SER A 130 1.14 -15.52 8.79
CA SER A 130 2.23 -15.92 9.69
C SER A 130 1.71 -16.68 10.91
N GLN A 131 0.59 -16.21 11.47
CA GLN A 131 -0.11 -16.85 12.59
C GLN A 131 -0.76 -18.18 12.18
N SER A 132 -1.10 -18.33 10.89
CA SER A 132 -1.83 -19.49 10.36
C SER A 132 -0.90 -20.65 9.97
N ILE A 133 0.33 -20.38 9.54
CA ILE A 133 1.30 -21.40 9.09
C ILE A 133 1.65 -22.38 10.21
N ASP A 134 1.83 -21.89 11.44
CA ASP A 134 2.24 -22.72 12.58
C ASP A 134 1.08 -23.31 13.38
N LEU A 135 -0.16 -22.95 13.05
CA LEU A 135 -1.33 -23.42 13.77
C LEU A 135 -1.61 -24.90 13.49
N ASP A 136 -1.67 -25.72 14.54
CA ASP A 136 -2.15 -27.10 14.47
C ASP A 136 -3.63 -27.17 14.86
N TRP A 137 -4.51 -27.06 13.86
CA TRP A 137 -5.96 -27.05 14.07
C TRP A 137 -6.49 -28.31 14.77
N GLN A 138 -5.82 -29.46 14.65
CA GLN A 138 -6.28 -30.71 15.24
C GLN A 138 -6.28 -30.65 16.77
N THR A 139 -5.32 -29.92 17.36
CA THR A 139 -5.21 -29.72 18.82
C THR A 139 -6.34 -28.87 19.39
N HIS A 140 -7.02 -28.09 18.54
CA HIS A 140 -8.10 -27.17 18.91
C HIS A 140 -9.50 -27.75 18.63
N LEU A 141 -9.59 -29.01 18.24
CA LEU A 141 -10.87 -29.69 18.03
C LEU A 141 -11.43 -30.25 19.35
N LYS A 142 -12.75 -30.15 19.49
CA LYS A 142 -13.53 -30.87 20.50
C LYS A 142 -13.61 -32.36 20.16
N ASP A 143 -13.91 -33.21 21.14
CA ASP A 143 -13.96 -34.67 20.91
C ASP A 143 -15.09 -35.11 19.96
N GLU A 144 -16.17 -34.34 19.86
CA GLU A 144 -17.21 -34.54 18.84
C GLU A 144 -16.72 -34.17 17.43
N GLU A 145 -16.01 -33.05 17.30
CA GLU A 145 -15.43 -32.58 16.04
C GLU A 145 -14.36 -33.56 15.54
N LYS A 146 -13.50 -34.09 16.43
CA LYS A 146 -12.52 -35.14 16.10
C LYS A 146 -13.17 -36.40 15.56
N ARG A 147 -14.25 -36.88 16.19
CA ARG A 147 -15.02 -38.04 15.71
C ARG A 147 -15.60 -37.78 14.33
N HIS A 148 -16.13 -36.58 14.10
CA HIS A 148 -16.70 -36.20 12.80
C HIS A 148 -15.63 -36.11 11.70
N ILE A 149 -14.46 -35.50 12.00
CA ILE A 149 -13.30 -35.48 11.09
C ILE A 149 -12.85 -36.91 10.73
N ASN A 150 -12.84 -37.84 11.69
CA ASN A 150 -12.51 -39.24 11.39
C ASN A 150 -13.51 -39.89 10.44
N THR A 151 -14.82 -39.65 10.62
CA THR A 151 -15.86 -40.13 9.69
C THR A 151 -15.67 -39.57 8.28
N ILE A 152 -15.34 -38.28 8.16
CA ILE A 152 -15.01 -37.64 6.87
C ILE A 152 -13.76 -38.29 6.27
N SER A 153 -12.73 -38.48 7.09
CA SER A 153 -11.44 -39.05 6.69
C SER A 153 -11.57 -40.49 6.17
N GLU A 154 -12.38 -41.34 6.82
CA GLU A 154 -12.65 -42.70 6.36
C GLU A 154 -13.37 -42.72 5.01
N ARG A 155 -14.43 -41.91 4.86
CA ARG A 155 -15.21 -41.82 3.62
C ARG A 155 -14.33 -41.32 2.46
N LEU A 156 -13.62 -40.22 2.69
CA LEU A 156 -12.73 -39.61 1.70
C LEU A 156 -11.55 -40.54 1.37
N GLY A 157 -10.91 -41.13 2.38
CA GLY A 157 -9.77 -42.03 2.22
C GLY A 157 -10.10 -43.26 1.38
N LYS A 158 -11.30 -43.84 1.56
CA LYS A 158 -11.79 -44.94 0.72
C LYS A 158 -11.87 -44.54 -0.75
N ALA A 159 -12.44 -43.38 -1.07
CA ALA A 159 -12.53 -42.89 -2.44
C ALA A 159 -11.15 -42.54 -3.03
N MET A 160 -10.28 -41.90 -2.24
CA MET A 160 -8.92 -41.53 -2.65
C MET A 160 -8.02 -42.72 -2.96
N SER A 161 -8.23 -43.86 -2.29
CA SER A 161 -7.39 -45.06 -2.43
C SER A 161 -7.25 -45.56 -3.88
N ILE A 162 -8.24 -45.24 -4.74
CA ILE A 162 -8.24 -45.53 -6.18
C ILE A 162 -6.99 -44.94 -6.87
N TYR A 163 -6.55 -43.75 -6.46
CA TYR A 163 -5.39 -43.08 -7.05
C TYR A 163 -4.17 -43.09 -6.11
N THR A 164 -4.38 -43.00 -4.80
CA THR A 164 -3.27 -42.81 -3.84
C THR A 164 -2.53 -44.10 -3.46
N THR A 165 -3.04 -45.28 -3.86
CA THR A 165 -2.34 -46.57 -3.64
C THR A 165 -1.01 -46.63 -4.40
N LYS A 166 -0.96 -46.09 -5.63
CA LYS A 166 0.24 -46.11 -6.50
C LYS A 166 0.70 -44.74 -6.97
N GLY A 167 -0.09 -43.69 -6.73
CA GLY A 167 0.22 -42.33 -7.14
C GLY A 167 -0.29 -41.30 -6.12
N TYR A 168 -0.81 -40.21 -6.63
CA TYR A 168 -1.34 -39.09 -5.85
C TYR A 168 -2.69 -38.68 -6.41
N ALA A 169 -3.46 -37.99 -5.58
CA ALA A 169 -4.72 -37.39 -5.99
C ALA A 169 -4.63 -35.86 -5.98
N PHE A 170 -5.53 -35.24 -6.73
CA PHE A 170 -5.94 -33.85 -6.61
C PHE A 170 -7.38 -33.83 -6.11
N VAL A 171 -7.70 -33.05 -5.07
CA VAL A 171 -9.05 -33.01 -4.49
C VAL A 171 -9.58 -31.59 -4.43
N LYS A 172 -10.81 -31.39 -4.89
CA LYS A 172 -11.55 -30.11 -4.87
C LYS A 172 -13.00 -30.34 -4.40
N LEU A 173 -13.73 -29.25 -4.12
CA LEU A 173 -15.20 -29.29 -4.02
C LEU A 173 -15.82 -29.26 -5.41
N SER A 174 -17.14 -29.37 -5.53
CA SER A 174 -17.89 -29.44 -6.79
C SER A 174 -17.55 -28.30 -7.75
N SER A 175 -17.49 -27.08 -7.21
CA SER A 175 -17.26 -25.83 -7.95
C SER A 175 -15.79 -25.41 -8.01
N ARG A 176 -15.04 -25.50 -6.89
CA ARG A 176 -13.70 -24.90 -6.80
C ARG A 176 -12.66 -25.71 -6.04
N SER A 177 -11.40 -25.42 -6.36
CA SER A 177 -10.22 -25.96 -5.70
C SER A 177 -9.66 -24.98 -4.65
N ALA A 178 -9.04 -25.54 -3.62
CA ALA A 178 -8.35 -24.83 -2.54
C ALA A 178 -6.94 -24.34 -2.96
N LYS A 179 -6.83 -23.63 -4.09
CA LYS A 179 -5.53 -23.17 -4.64
C LYS A 179 -4.79 -22.19 -3.71
N ASP A 180 -5.48 -21.59 -2.74
CA ASP A 180 -4.96 -20.64 -1.74
C ASP A 180 -4.32 -21.32 -0.51
N ALA A 181 -4.82 -22.48 -0.10
CA ALA A 181 -4.36 -23.17 1.11
C ALA A 181 -2.86 -23.50 1.16
N PRO A 182 -2.20 -23.90 0.05
CA PRO A 182 -0.76 -24.15 0.07
C PRO A 182 0.09 -23.03 0.68
N LEU A 183 -0.28 -21.76 0.47
CA LEU A 183 0.49 -20.60 0.92
C LEU A 183 0.61 -20.52 2.44
N ILE A 184 -0.30 -21.19 3.18
CA ILE A 184 -0.30 -21.24 4.64
C ILE A 184 0.01 -22.66 5.18
N GLN A 185 0.61 -23.52 4.37
CA GLN A 185 1.12 -24.84 4.77
C GLN A 185 2.65 -24.84 4.89
N LYS A 186 3.18 -25.49 5.94
CA LYS A 186 4.64 -25.62 6.16
C LYS A 186 5.40 -26.24 4.99
N ARG A 187 4.80 -27.18 4.28
CA ARG A 187 5.43 -27.91 3.16
C ARG A 187 5.68 -27.05 1.92
N PHE A 188 4.93 -25.97 1.75
CA PHE A 188 5.02 -25.11 0.56
C PHE A 188 6.40 -24.48 0.41
N LYS A 189 6.98 -24.01 1.52
CA LYS A 189 8.36 -23.52 1.59
C LYS A 189 9.34 -24.53 1.02
N SER A 190 9.31 -25.77 1.49
CA SER A 190 10.23 -26.81 1.03
C SER A 190 10.07 -27.11 -0.47
N LEU A 191 8.84 -27.13 -0.98
CA LEU A 191 8.57 -27.33 -2.41
C LEU A 191 9.15 -26.19 -3.25
N TYR A 192 8.92 -24.94 -2.84
CA TYR A 192 9.49 -23.77 -3.50
C TYR A 192 11.02 -23.82 -3.53
N ILE A 193 11.64 -24.08 -2.37
CA ILE A 193 13.10 -24.20 -2.22
C ILE A 193 13.67 -25.27 -3.16
N ASN A 194 13.04 -26.45 -3.19
CA ASN A 194 13.47 -27.57 -4.03
C ASN A 194 13.30 -27.29 -5.52
N ARG A 195 12.29 -26.50 -5.93
CA ARG A 195 12.14 -26.09 -7.33
C ARG A 195 13.19 -25.06 -7.70
N LEU A 196 13.41 -24.05 -6.88
CA LEU A 196 14.40 -23.02 -7.13
C LEU A 196 15.83 -23.59 -7.21
N SER A 197 16.14 -24.62 -6.42
CA SER A 197 17.47 -25.26 -6.44
C SER A 197 17.80 -25.98 -7.75
N SER A 198 16.80 -26.26 -8.60
CA SER A 198 17.00 -26.88 -9.91
C SER A 198 17.47 -25.90 -11.01
N PHE A 199 17.44 -24.59 -10.76
CA PHE A 199 17.93 -23.55 -11.66
C PHE A 199 19.40 -23.19 -11.38
N GLU A 200 20.10 -22.65 -12.38
CA GLU A 200 21.46 -22.16 -12.19
C GLU A 200 21.49 -20.94 -11.25
N GLU A 201 22.60 -20.72 -10.55
CA GLU A 201 22.70 -19.64 -9.55
C GLU A 201 22.51 -18.23 -10.16
N SER A 202 22.94 -18.05 -11.41
CA SER A 202 22.71 -16.84 -12.21
C SER A 202 21.22 -16.58 -12.50
N GLU A 203 20.40 -17.61 -12.55
CA GLU A 203 18.97 -17.54 -12.88
C GLU A 203 18.08 -17.38 -11.65
N LYS A 204 18.52 -17.82 -10.47
CA LYS A 204 17.74 -17.72 -9.21
C LYS A 204 17.42 -16.28 -8.79
N GLY A 205 18.18 -15.31 -9.29
CA GLY A 205 17.89 -13.88 -9.11
C GLY A 205 16.71 -13.39 -9.94
N ASN A 206 16.42 -14.06 -11.06
CA ASN A 206 15.39 -13.66 -12.02
C ASN A 206 13.99 -13.78 -11.42
N GLU A 207 13.24 -12.67 -11.49
CA GLU A 207 11.88 -12.58 -10.95
C GLU A 207 10.91 -13.58 -11.57
N ASN A 208 10.96 -13.75 -12.90
CA ASN A 208 10.12 -14.68 -13.63
C ASN A 208 10.41 -16.14 -13.22
N VAL A 209 11.68 -16.48 -12.94
CA VAL A 209 12.07 -17.80 -12.43
C VAL A 209 11.49 -18.05 -11.04
N LYS A 210 11.59 -17.06 -10.13
CA LYS A 210 10.99 -17.16 -8.79
C LYS A 210 9.48 -17.36 -8.84
N ILE A 211 8.79 -16.61 -9.71
CA ILE A 211 7.34 -16.75 -9.92
C ILE A 211 7.00 -18.12 -10.49
N THR A 212 7.77 -18.60 -11.47
CA THR A 212 7.60 -19.95 -12.03
C THR A 212 7.71 -21.00 -10.93
N CYS A 213 8.76 -20.93 -10.10
CA CYS A 213 8.98 -21.85 -8.99
C CYS A 213 7.86 -21.77 -7.95
N LEU A 214 7.38 -20.56 -7.66
CA LEU A 214 6.30 -20.32 -6.70
C LEU A 214 4.98 -20.94 -7.17
N LEU A 215 4.57 -20.66 -8.41
CA LEU A 215 3.35 -21.20 -9.00
C LEU A 215 3.43 -22.73 -9.08
N GLN A 216 4.58 -23.26 -9.51
CA GLN A 216 4.79 -24.70 -9.58
C GLN A 216 4.76 -25.36 -8.20
N ALA A 217 5.37 -24.74 -7.18
CA ALA A 217 5.32 -25.22 -5.81
C ALA A 217 3.90 -25.21 -5.24
N GLY A 218 3.09 -24.21 -5.61
CA GLY A 218 1.67 -24.15 -5.29
C GLY A 218 0.89 -25.30 -5.91
N PHE A 219 1.11 -25.55 -7.20
CA PHE A 219 0.51 -26.69 -7.90
C PHE A 219 0.94 -28.04 -7.29
N ASP A 220 2.24 -28.22 -7.04
CA ASP A 220 2.78 -29.44 -6.40
C ASP A 220 2.22 -29.63 -4.99
N ALA A 221 1.92 -28.56 -4.27
CA ALA A 221 1.31 -28.63 -2.95
C ALA A 221 -0.17 -29.07 -2.99
N LEU A 222 -0.83 -29.04 -4.15
CA LEU A 222 -2.18 -29.61 -4.30
C LEU A 222 -2.13 -31.15 -4.48
N ARG A 223 -0.93 -31.72 -4.58
CA ARG A 223 -0.69 -33.16 -4.60
C ARG A 223 -0.90 -33.74 -3.20
N VAL A 224 -1.91 -34.60 -3.06
CA VAL A 224 -2.30 -35.22 -1.79
C VAL A 224 -2.20 -36.73 -1.84
N LYS A 225 -1.87 -37.35 -0.70
CA LYS A 225 -1.75 -38.82 -0.58
C LYS A 225 -2.71 -39.38 0.47
N THR A 226 -3.10 -38.57 1.45
CA THR A 226 -4.01 -38.98 2.53
C THR A 226 -5.24 -38.08 2.58
N SER A 227 -6.33 -38.60 3.14
CA SER A 227 -7.53 -37.80 3.44
C SER A 227 -7.25 -36.64 4.40
N PHE A 228 -6.31 -36.80 5.33
CA PHE A 228 -5.90 -35.73 6.22
C PHE A 228 -5.17 -34.59 5.51
N ASP A 229 -4.42 -34.85 4.44
CA ASP A 229 -3.82 -33.80 3.61
C ASP A 229 -4.91 -32.89 3.01
N VAL A 230 -6.01 -33.50 2.56
CA VAL A 230 -7.16 -32.79 1.96
C VAL A 230 -7.90 -31.99 3.03
N ILE A 231 -8.20 -32.61 4.17
CA ILE A 231 -8.92 -31.96 5.27
C ILE A 231 -8.12 -30.76 5.79
N ASP A 232 -6.80 -30.91 6.00
CA ASP A 232 -5.93 -29.80 6.38
C ASP A 232 -5.98 -28.67 5.35
N MET A 233 -5.88 -29.00 4.06
CA MET A 233 -5.94 -28.01 2.98
C MET A 233 -7.29 -27.28 2.95
N PHE A 234 -8.41 -27.99 3.10
CA PHE A 234 -9.75 -27.41 3.02
C PHE A 234 -10.09 -26.57 4.27
N ILE A 235 -9.67 -27.00 5.46
CA ILE A 235 -9.82 -26.22 6.71
C ILE A 235 -9.00 -24.92 6.67
N ARG A 236 -7.91 -24.88 5.91
CA ARG A 236 -7.04 -23.72 5.75
C ARG A 236 -7.47 -22.77 4.62
N SER A 237 -8.36 -23.20 3.74
CA SER A 237 -8.71 -22.43 2.54
C SER A 237 -9.83 -21.44 2.81
N GLU A 238 -9.54 -20.15 2.64
CA GLU A 238 -10.56 -19.10 2.64
C GLU A 238 -11.53 -19.30 1.47
N ARG A 239 -11.01 -19.74 0.32
CA ARG A 239 -11.83 -20.04 -0.86
C ARG A 239 -12.88 -21.10 -0.54
N VAL A 240 -12.48 -22.21 0.10
CA VAL A 240 -13.42 -23.26 0.52
C VAL A 240 -14.40 -22.72 1.55
N TYR A 241 -13.93 -21.98 2.55
CA TYR A 241 -14.78 -21.37 3.57
C TYR A 241 -15.91 -20.52 2.98
N GLN A 242 -15.60 -19.64 2.02
CA GLN A 242 -16.58 -18.79 1.35
C GLN A 242 -17.62 -19.59 0.56
N ASP A 243 -17.22 -20.67 -0.12
CA ASP A 243 -18.13 -21.54 -0.86
C ASP A 243 -19.09 -22.27 0.07
N LEU A 244 -18.58 -22.77 1.19
CA LEU A 244 -19.40 -23.46 2.17
C LEU A 244 -20.39 -22.51 2.84
N LEU A 245 -20.01 -21.25 3.12
CA LEU A 245 -20.94 -20.24 3.63
C LEU A 245 -22.13 -20.02 2.69
N LEU A 246 -21.87 -19.97 1.38
CA LEU A 246 -22.91 -19.88 0.37
C LEU A 246 -23.76 -21.14 0.31
N ALA A 247 -23.13 -22.31 0.15
CA ALA A 247 -23.83 -23.58 0.02
C ALA A 247 -24.74 -23.88 1.23
N VAL A 248 -24.31 -23.56 2.45
CA VAL A 248 -25.09 -23.77 3.69
C VAL A 248 -26.31 -22.85 3.80
N LYS A 249 -26.37 -21.71 3.07
CA LYS A 249 -27.59 -20.88 3.02
C LYS A 249 -28.72 -21.58 2.27
N HIS A 250 -28.41 -22.47 1.33
CA HIS A 250 -29.37 -23.18 0.48
C HIS A 250 -29.49 -24.65 0.89
N LYS A 251 -29.81 -24.90 2.16
CA LYS A 251 -29.80 -26.25 2.77
C LYS A 251 -30.65 -27.28 2.02
N ASP A 252 -31.76 -26.84 1.41
CA ASP A 252 -32.69 -27.72 0.70
C ASP A 252 -32.11 -28.25 -0.63
N ASN A 253 -31.06 -27.62 -1.17
CA ASN A 253 -30.39 -27.98 -2.42
C ASN A 253 -28.88 -28.26 -2.26
N PHE A 254 -28.43 -28.59 -1.04
CA PHE A 254 -27.01 -28.84 -0.78
C PHE A 254 -26.53 -30.12 -1.49
N THR A 255 -25.75 -29.96 -2.55
CA THR A 255 -25.34 -31.04 -3.48
C THR A 255 -23.83 -31.15 -3.64
N GLU A 256 -23.06 -30.76 -2.61
CA GLU A 256 -21.61 -30.75 -2.68
C GLU A 256 -20.97 -32.15 -2.64
N ASN A 257 -19.89 -32.33 -3.39
CA ASN A 257 -19.05 -33.51 -3.34
C ASN A 257 -17.58 -33.14 -3.16
N PHE A 258 -16.83 -34.06 -2.55
CA PHE A 258 -15.41 -34.13 -2.83
C PHE A 258 -15.25 -34.70 -4.24
N ILE A 259 -14.59 -33.94 -5.10
CA ILE A 259 -14.16 -34.36 -6.44
C ILE A 259 -12.71 -34.81 -6.32
N ILE A 260 -12.46 -36.09 -6.51
CA ILE A 260 -11.13 -36.71 -6.39
C ILE A 260 -10.66 -37.07 -7.79
N ARG A 261 -9.57 -36.46 -8.23
CA ARG A 261 -8.97 -36.72 -9.53
C ARG A 261 -7.60 -37.38 -9.38
N GLU A 262 -7.21 -38.17 -10.36
CA GLU A 262 -5.81 -38.57 -10.52
C GLU A 262 -4.95 -37.31 -10.64
N PHE A 263 -3.87 -37.22 -9.88
CA PHE A 263 -2.95 -36.10 -10.00
C PHE A 263 -2.09 -36.27 -11.25
N VAL A 264 -2.32 -35.43 -12.25
CA VAL A 264 -1.53 -35.37 -13.49
C VAL A 264 -0.66 -34.11 -13.46
N ASP A 265 0.63 -34.26 -13.75
CA ASP A 265 1.55 -33.14 -13.79
C ASP A 265 1.26 -32.23 -15.00
N ILE A 266 1.04 -30.94 -14.70
CA ILE A 266 0.82 -29.88 -15.67
C ILE A 266 1.85 -28.80 -15.37
N ASP A 267 2.58 -28.37 -16.39
CA ASP A 267 3.46 -27.21 -16.27
C ASP A 267 2.58 -25.95 -16.18
N VAL A 268 2.84 -25.08 -15.20
CA VAL A 268 1.98 -23.93 -14.89
C VAL A 268 1.80 -22.89 -16.01
N ASP A 269 2.66 -22.86 -17.02
CA ASP A 269 2.51 -22.03 -18.21
C ASP A 269 1.68 -22.68 -19.33
N MET A 270 1.24 -23.93 -19.16
CA MET A 270 0.45 -24.71 -20.12
C MET A 270 -1.01 -24.91 -19.66
N GLU A 271 -1.49 -24.02 -18.79
CA GLU A 271 -2.90 -23.88 -18.41
C GLU A 271 -3.49 -22.67 -19.16
N PHE A 272 -4.67 -22.85 -19.76
CA PHE A 272 -5.34 -21.84 -20.59
C PHE A 272 -6.79 -21.68 -20.20
N ARG A 273 -7.30 -20.45 -20.31
CA ARG A 273 -8.71 -20.12 -20.08
C ARG A 273 -9.39 -19.72 -21.38
N GLY A 274 -10.41 -20.46 -21.77
CA GLY A 274 -11.25 -20.23 -22.93
C GLY A 274 -12.59 -19.62 -22.57
N PHE A 275 -13.11 -18.76 -23.44
CA PHE A 275 -14.42 -18.12 -23.30
C PHE A 275 -15.33 -18.61 -24.42
N VAL A 276 -16.39 -19.32 -24.04
CA VAL A 276 -17.37 -19.88 -24.95
C VAL A 276 -18.65 -19.07 -24.86
N PHE A 277 -19.13 -18.62 -26.02
CA PHE A 277 -20.41 -17.95 -26.14
C PHE A 277 -21.11 -18.44 -27.41
N ASP A 278 -22.38 -18.79 -27.29
CA ASP A 278 -23.18 -19.43 -28.35
C ASP A 278 -22.54 -20.74 -28.87
N GLY A 279 -21.92 -21.50 -27.95
CA GLY A 279 -21.21 -22.74 -28.25
C GLY A 279 -19.91 -22.57 -29.05
N GLU A 280 -19.47 -21.35 -29.34
CA GLU A 280 -18.21 -21.05 -30.03
C GLU A 280 -17.12 -20.62 -29.04
N LEU A 281 -15.90 -21.13 -29.21
CA LEU A 281 -14.72 -20.67 -28.46
C LEU A 281 -14.23 -19.35 -29.07
N ASN A 282 -14.55 -18.24 -28.42
CA ASN A 282 -14.33 -16.87 -28.93
C ASN A 282 -13.06 -16.22 -28.42
N ALA A 283 -12.61 -16.55 -27.22
CA ALA A 283 -11.35 -16.03 -26.69
C ALA A 283 -10.58 -17.10 -25.93
N LEU A 284 -9.26 -16.97 -25.91
CA LEU A 284 -8.34 -17.82 -25.16
C LEU A 284 -7.32 -16.93 -24.45
N SER A 285 -6.96 -17.28 -23.23
CA SER A 285 -5.95 -16.59 -22.43
C SER A 285 -4.98 -17.62 -21.85
N GLN A 286 -3.70 -17.27 -21.75
CA GLN A 286 -2.82 -17.87 -20.75
C GLN A 286 -3.47 -17.70 -19.37
N TYR A 287 -3.58 -18.78 -18.59
CA TYR A 287 -4.23 -18.73 -17.28
C TYR A 287 -3.37 -17.95 -16.27
N ASN A 288 -2.09 -18.32 -16.15
CA ASN A 288 -1.16 -17.67 -15.22
C ASN A 288 -0.54 -16.41 -15.85
N TYR A 289 -1.26 -15.28 -15.78
CA TYR A 289 -0.88 -14.00 -16.40
C TYR A 289 0.26 -13.23 -15.70
N LEU A 290 0.82 -13.77 -14.61
CA LEU A 290 2.03 -13.28 -13.92
C LEU A 290 3.32 -13.90 -14.48
N LEU A 291 3.19 -14.95 -15.29
CA LEU A 291 4.31 -15.73 -15.79
C LEU A 291 4.58 -15.40 -17.26
N PHE A 292 5.78 -14.97 -17.59
CA PHE A 292 6.27 -14.99 -18.97
C PHE A 292 6.82 -16.37 -19.30
N SER A 293 6.36 -16.97 -20.39
CA SER A 293 6.88 -18.24 -20.91
C SER A 293 7.39 -18.07 -22.33
N LYS A 294 8.71 -18.22 -22.49
CA LYS A 294 9.35 -18.17 -23.81
C LYS A 294 8.80 -19.25 -24.75
N ARG A 295 8.66 -20.48 -24.25
CA ARG A 295 8.14 -21.60 -25.06
C ARG A 295 6.68 -21.39 -25.49
N LEU A 296 5.87 -20.71 -24.66
CA LEU A 296 4.50 -20.37 -25.03
C LEU A 296 4.48 -19.28 -26.11
N ASN A 297 5.34 -18.27 -26.02
CA ASN A 297 5.48 -17.24 -27.05
C ASN A 297 5.95 -17.84 -28.38
N ASP A 298 6.98 -18.69 -28.34
CA ASP A 298 7.54 -19.36 -29.52
C ASP A 298 6.51 -20.27 -30.23
N LYS A 299 5.47 -20.74 -29.52
CA LYS A 299 4.46 -21.70 -30.03
C LYS A 299 3.02 -21.20 -29.92
N GLN A 300 2.81 -19.90 -29.79
CA GLN A 300 1.50 -19.32 -29.50
C GLN A 300 0.42 -19.76 -30.50
N GLU A 301 0.71 -19.64 -31.80
CA GLU A 301 -0.24 -19.99 -32.86
C GLU A 301 -0.52 -21.50 -32.94
N GLU A 302 0.53 -22.33 -32.78
CA GLU A 302 0.40 -23.80 -32.76
C GLU A 302 -0.53 -24.25 -31.62
N ILE A 303 -0.30 -23.73 -30.41
CA ILE A 303 -1.08 -24.07 -29.21
C ILE A 303 -2.53 -23.60 -29.35
N ALA A 304 -2.75 -22.37 -29.86
CA ALA A 304 -4.09 -21.87 -30.13
C ALA A 304 -4.84 -22.73 -31.14
N GLY A 305 -4.17 -23.12 -32.23
CA GLY A 305 -4.72 -24.01 -33.25
C GLY A 305 -5.15 -25.35 -32.67
N LYS A 306 -4.26 -26.01 -31.93
CA LYS A 306 -4.51 -27.29 -31.27
C LYS A 306 -5.69 -27.24 -30.29
N ILE A 307 -5.76 -26.21 -29.43
CA ILE A 307 -6.86 -26.05 -28.46
C ILE A 307 -8.19 -25.82 -29.20
N ARG A 308 -8.21 -24.98 -30.24
CA ARG A 308 -9.42 -24.72 -31.02
C ARG A 308 -9.91 -25.97 -31.76
N GLU A 309 -8.99 -26.71 -32.39
CA GLU A 309 -9.32 -27.96 -33.06
C GLU A 309 -9.89 -28.98 -32.08
N PHE A 310 -9.23 -29.18 -30.94
CA PHE A 310 -9.69 -30.06 -29.88
C PHE A 310 -11.06 -29.65 -29.32
N TYR A 311 -11.28 -28.35 -29.09
CA TYR A 311 -12.58 -27.86 -28.66
C TYR A 311 -13.66 -28.17 -29.71
N ASN A 312 -13.44 -27.80 -30.97
CA ASN A 312 -14.43 -27.93 -32.03
C ASN A 312 -14.73 -29.38 -32.43
N SER A 313 -13.71 -30.24 -32.44
CA SER A 313 -13.84 -31.62 -32.91
C SER A 313 -14.16 -32.63 -31.81
N VAL A 314 -13.83 -32.31 -30.55
CA VAL A 314 -13.98 -33.27 -29.44
C VAL A 314 -14.89 -32.74 -28.33
N VAL A 315 -14.59 -31.55 -27.78
CA VAL A 315 -15.30 -31.05 -26.58
C VAL A 315 -16.71 -30.57 -26.92
N ARG A 316 -16.85 -29.67 -27.89
CA ARG A 316 -18.13 -29.06 -28.28
C ARG A 316 -19.15 -30.11 -28.74
N PRO A 317 -18.83 -31.11 -29.59
CA PRO A 317 -19.79 -32.14 -29.97
C PRO A 317 -20.32 -32.95 -28.79
N LYS A 318 -19.48 -33.24 -27.79
CA LYS A 318 -19.91 -33.98 -26.58
C LYS A 318 -20.84 -33.15 -25.70
N LEU A 319 -20.52 -31.87 -25.49
CA LEU A 319 -21.34 -30.97 -24.69
C LEU A 319 -22.67 -30.62 -25.37
N THR A 320 -22.68 -30.49 -26.70
CA THR A 320 -23.91 -30.21 -27.48
C THR A 320 -24.78 -31.45 -27.72
N ALA A 321 -24.23 -32.66 -27.68
CA ALA A 321 -25.00 -33.91 -27.74
C ALA A 321 -25.83 -34.17 -26.46
N GLY A 322 -25.45 -33.56 -25.33
CA GLY A 322 -26.33 -33.46 -24.17
C GLY A 322 -27.35 -32.35 -24.41
N GLU A 323 -28.63 -32.69 -24.58
CA GLU A 323 -29.72 -31.74 -24.95
C GLU A 323 -29.91 -30.53 -24.00
N TYR A 324 -29.11 -30.39 -22.93
CA TYR A 324 -29.29 -29.39 -21.86
C TYR A 324 -28.00 -28.75 -21.33
N PHE A 325 -26.85 -28.81 -22.04
CA PHE A 325 -25.63 -28.14 -21.56
C PHE A 325 -25.60 -26.62 -21.87
N LEU A 326 -24.87 -25.87 -21.05
CA LEU A 326 -24.76 -24.40 -21.14
C LEU A 326 -24.27 -23.93 -22.53
N GLN A 327 -24.93 -22.93 -23.11
CA GLN A 327 -24.51 -22.31 -24.38
C GLN A 327 -23.42 -21.24 -24.21
N LYS A 328 -23.20 -20.78 -22.98
CA LYS A 328 -22.15 -19.82 -22.61
C LYS A 328 -21.46 -20.30 -21.33
N TYR A 329 -20.14 -20.40 -21.36
CA TYR A 329 -19.34 -20.83 -20.21
C TYR A 329 -17.87 -20.45 -20.41
N VAL A 330 -17.11 -20.47 -19.33
CA VAL A 330 -15.65 -20.35 -19.35
C VAL A 330 -15.08 -21.76 -19.17
N ILE A 331 -14.07 -22.14 -19.95
CA ILE A 331 -13.51 -23.49 -19.92
C ILE A 331 -11.98 -23.42 -19.78
N ASP A 332 -11.43 -24.15 -18.82
CA ASP A 332 -9.99 -24.19 -18.60
C ASP A 332 -9.40 -25.46 -19.25
N PHE A 333 -8.29 -25.28 -19.98
CA PHE A 333 -7.59 -26.35 -20.70
C PHE A 333 -6.17 -26.53 -20.17
N ALA A 334 -5.65 -27.76 -20.25
CA ALA A 334 -4.24 -28.06 -20.04
C ALA A 334 -3.59 -28.66 -21.30
N VAL A 335 -2.33 -28.33 -21.55
CA VAL A 335 -1.49 -29.02 -22.52
C VAL A 335 -0.38 -29.75 -21.77
N THR A 336 -0.37 -31.08 -21.85
CA THR A 336 0.67 -31.92 -21.24
C THR A 336 1.54 -32.58 -22.31
N ARG A 337 2.78 -32.92 -21.94
CA ARG A 337 3.68 -33.69 -22.82
C ARG A 337 3.12 -35.09 -23.06
N SER A 338 3.25 -35.61 -24.27
CA SER A 338 3.00 -37.03 -24.53
C SER A 338 4.21 -37.87 -24.12
N ASP A 339 3.99 -39.14 -23.83
CA ASP A 339 5.01 -40.16 -23.58
C ASP A 339 5.82 -40.54 -24.84
N LYS A 340 5.41 -40.06 -26.02
CA LYS A 340 6.15 -40.18 -27.27
C LYS A 340 6.99 -38.92 -27.49
N GLU A 341 8.32 -39.09 -27.44
CA GLU A 341 9.39 -38.15 -27.83
C GLU A 341 8.97 -36.70 -28.13
N GLY A 342 8.86 -35.87 -27.09
CA GLY A 342 9.04 -34.42 -27.19
C GLY A 342 7.93 -33.59 -27.85
N SER A 343 6.77 -34.18 -28.21
CA SER A 343 5.64 -33.44 -28.76
C SER A 343 4.62 -33.00 -27.68
N LEU A 344 4.12 -31.76 -27.81
CA LEU A 344 3.06 -31.17 -26.96
C LEU A 344 1.69 -31.60 -27.50
N ASP A 345 1.24 -32.81 -27.16
CA ASP A 345 0.12 -33.42 -27.90
C ASP A 345 -1.11 -33.80 -27.07
N LYS A 346 -1.03 -33.88 -25.73
CA LYS A 346 -2.21 -34.27 -24.94
C LYS A 346 -2.91 -33.05 -24.35
N LEU A 347 -4.14 -32.84 -24.80
CA LEU A 347 -5.05 -31.78 -24.34
C LEU A 347 -6.04 -32.32 -23.32
N TRP A 348 -6.30 -31.52 -22.29
CA TRP A 348 -7.24 -31.85 -21.24
C TRP A 348 -8.22 -30.70 -21.01
N VAL A 349 -9.45 -31.04 -20.63
CA VAL A 349 -10.38 -30.11 -19.99
C VAL A 349 -10.19 -30.17 -18.48
N ILE A 350 -9.80 -29.06 -17.88
CA ILE A 350 -9.57 -28.93 -16.43
C ILE A 350 -10.86 -28.58 -15.72
N GLU A 351 -11.58 -27.56 -16.19
CA GLU A 351 -12.69 -26.96 -15.47
C GLU A 351 -13.69 -26.33 -16.43
N ILE A 352 -14.97 -26.34 -16.06
CA ILE A 352 -16.00 -25.48 -16.66
C ILE A 352 -16.50 -24.54 -15.58
N ASN A 353 -16.54 -23.25 -15.89
CA ASN A 353 -16.95 -22.17 -15.01
C ASN A 353 -18.11 -21.39 -15.67
N PRO A 354 -18.96 -20.73 -14.89
CA PRO A 354 -20.04 -19.92 -15.44
C PRO A 354 -19.50 -18.71 -16.21
N PHE A 355 -20.21 -18.31 -17.28
CA PHE A 355 -19.89 -17.10 -18.08
C PHE A 355 -20.41 -15.84 -17.38
N LEU A 356 -19.74 -15.46 -16.29
CA LEU A 356 -20.12 -14.35 -15.42
C LEU A 356 -18.92 -13.47 -15.14
N ASN A 357 -19.19 -12.18 -14.86
CA ASN A 357 -18.16 -11.21 -14.46
C ASN A 357 -17.41 -11.61 -13.17
N THR A 358 -17.97 -12.54 -12.40
CA THR A 358 -17.38 -13.10 -11.18
C THR A 358 -16.31 -14.18 -11.46
N THR A 359 -16.27 -14.74 -12.67
CA THR A 359 -15.22 -15.66 -13.12
C THR A 359 -14.01 -14.86 -13.57
N ASP A 360 -12.80 -15.18 -13.09
CA ASP A 360 -11.58 -14.41 -13.44
C ASP A 360 -11.35 -14.34 -14.98
N GLY A 361 -11.14 -13.13 -15.50
CA GLY A 361 -10.97 -12.88 -16.94
C GLY A 361 -9.58 -13.19 -17.51
N ALA A 362 -8.62 -13.55 -16.65
CA ALA A 362 -7.20 -13.69 -16.95
C ALA A 362 -6.64 -12.43 -17.66
N LEU A 363 -6.26 -12.52 -18.94
CA LEU A 363 -5.75 -11.38 -19.72
C LEU A 363 -6.85 -10.56 -20.44
N PHE A 364 -8.13 -10.82 -20.12
CA PHE A 364 -9.27 -10.06 -20.64
C PHE A 364 -10.04 -9.35 -19.52
N SER A 365 -10.59 -8.18 -19.84
CA SER A 365 -11.48 -7.43 -18.97
C SER A 365 -12.95 -7.69 -19.31
N TRP A 366 -13.73 -8.22 -18.36
CA TRP A 366 -15.18 -8.39 -18.53
C TRP A 366 -15.91 -7.08 -18.85
N GLU A 367 -15.47 -5.96 -18.26
CA GLU A 367 -16.13 -4.67 -18.44
C GLU A 367 -15.80 -4.02 -19.80
N LYS A 368 -14.52 -4.06 -20.20
CA LYS A 368 -14.05 -3.33 -21.38
C LYS A 368 -14.11 -4.16 -22.65
N GLU A 369 -14.10 -5.49 -22.53
CA GLU A 369 -13.80 -6.40 -23.64
C GLU A 369 -14.85 -7.51 -23.80
N ARG A 370 -16.04 -7.32 -23.23
CA ARG A 370 -17.16 -8.27 -23.34
C ARG A 370 -17.49 -8.65 -24.77
N ASP A 371 -17.42 -7.70 -25.69
CA ASP A 371 -17.66 -7.93 -27.12
C ASP A 371 -16.70 -8.96 -27.74
N ILE A 372 -15.46 -9.05 -27.23
CA ILE A 372 -14.49 -10.07 -27.66
C ILE A 372 -14.91 -11.44 -27.12
N LEU A 373 -15.27 -11.50 -25.82
CA LEU A 373 -15.69 -12.74 -25.16
C LEU A 373 -16.99 -13.31 -25.75
N GLU A 374 -17.88 -12.43 -26.22
CA GLU A 374 -19.14 -12.75 -26.91
C GLU A 374 -18.96 -12.98 -28.43
N GLY A 375 -17.73 -12.99 -28.95
CA GLY A 375 -17.44 -13.36 -30.35
C GLY A 375 -17.66 -12.26 -31.40
N LYS A 376 -17.97 -11.02 -31.01
CA LYS A 376 -18.25 -9.91 -31.96
C LYS A 376 -17.00 -9.40 -32.69
N GLN A 377 -15.81 -9.76 -32.24
CA GLN A 377 -14.52 -9.32 -32.81
C GLN A 377 -13.65 -10.47 -33.35
N GLY A 378 -14.24 -11.66 -33.53
CA GLY A 378 -13.52 -12.86 -33.93
C GLY A 378 -12.61 -13.43 -32.83
N PHE A 379 -12.00 -14.58 -33.12
CA PHE A 379 -11.20 -15.30 -32.13
C PHE A 379 -9.94 -14.53 -31.71
N GLN A 380 -9.71 -14.38 -30.41
CA GLN A 380 -8.48 -13.79 -29.86
C GLN A 380 -7.77 -14.72 -28.87
N PHE A 381 -6.44 -14.82 -28.98
CA PHE A 381 -5.59 -15.50 -28.00
C PHE A 381 -4.58 -14.54 -27.39
N ARG A 382 -4.61 -14.39 -26.06
CA ARG A 382 -3.68 -13.54 -25.30
C ARG A 382 -2.74 -14.34 -24.43
N ILE A 383 -1.46 -13.98 -24.48
CA ILE A 383 -0.40 -14.50 -23.62
C ILE A 383 0.45 -13.35 -23.11
N VAL A 384 1.23 -13.59 -22.06
CA VAL A 384 2.22 -12.64 -21.57
C VAL A 384 3.40 -12.60 -22.54
N GLN A 385 3.60 -11.46 -23.20
CA GLN A 385 4.59 -11.27 -24.27
C GLN A 385 6.02 -11.01 -23.77
N GLN A 386 6.17 -10.54 -22.54
CA GLN A 386 7.47 -10.25 -21.92
C GLN A 386 7.38 -10.41 -20.41
N THR A 387 8.53 -10.58 -19.75
CA THR A 387 8.61 -10.55 -18.28
C THR A 387 7.99 -9.26 -17.75
N LYS A 388 7.23 -9.35 -16.67
CA LYS A 388 6.62 -8.22 -15.99
C LYS A 388 7.42 -7.92 -14.70
N PRO A 389 8.35 -6.94 -14.71
CA PRO A 389 9.03 -6.52 -13.50
C PRO A 389 8.01 -6.10 -12.43
N GLY A 390 8.29 -6.41 -11.17
CA GLY A 390 7.39 -6.08 -10.05
C GLY A 390 6.22 -7.04 -9.86
N SER A 391 6.13 -8.14 -10.60
CA SER A 391 5.10 -9.16 -10.38
C SER A 391 5.17 -9.80 -8.98
N LEU A 392 6.31 -9.73 -8.29
CA LEU A 392 6.47 -10.13 -6.88
C LEU A 392 5.81 -9.16 -5.90
N THR A 393 5.65 -7.88 -6.24
CA THR A 393 4.95 -6.91 -5.36
C THR A 393 3.46 -7.22 -5.25
N MET A 394 2.90 -7.95 -6.23
CA MET A 394 1.53 -8.46 -6.23
C MET A 394 1.32 -9.70 -5.35
N MET A 395 2.39 -10.30 -4.80
CA MET A 395 2.30 -11.48 -3.93
C MET A 395 2.14 -11.11 -2.45
N PRO A 396 1.46 -11.93 -1.61
CA PRO A 396 1.38 -11.69 -0.17
C PRO A 396 2.76 -11.58 0.50
N GLN A 397 2.88 -10.77 1.56
CA GLN A 397 4.14 -10.51 2.27
C GLN A 397 4.85 -11.79 2.75
N SER A 398 4.11 -12.76 3.29
CA SER A 398 4.66 -14.06 3.72
C SER A 398 5.39 -14.82 2.61
N ILE A 399 4.90 -14.65 1.38
CA ILE A 399 5.53 -15.20 0.17
C ILE A 399 6.75 -14.37 -0.20
N ARG A 400 6.68 -13.04 -0.15
CA ARG A 400 7.85 -12.18 -0.39
C ARG A 400 8.99 -12.47 0.60
N GLU A 401 8.70 -12.70 1.87
CA GLU A 401 9.66 -13.10 2.90
C GLU A 401 10.30 -14.48 2.62
N LEU A 402 9.48 -15.46 2.20
CA LEU A 402 9.97 -16.77 1.76
C LEU A 402 10.99 -16.64 0.62
N LEU A 403 10.72 -15.75 -0.35
CA LEU A 403 11.61 -15.48 -1.48
C LEU A 403 12.92 -14.80 -1.06
N LYS A 404 12.90 -13.96 -0.01
CA LYS A 404 14.08 -13.27 0.56
C LYS A 404 15.02 -14.24 1.31
N GLN A 405 14.48 -15.24 2.01
CA GLN A 405 15.26 -16.15 2.87
C GLN A 405 16.27 -17.03 2.11
N HIS A 406 16.13 -17.19 0.79
CA HIS A 406 17.08 -17.98 0.01
C HIS A 406 18.41 -17.29 -0.32
N ARG A 407 18.53 -15.97 -0.10
CA ARG A 407 19.84 -15.28 -0.10
C ARG A 407 20.72 -15.69 1.09
N PHE A 408 20.17 -16.29 2.15
CA PHE A 408 20.87 -16.50 3.42
C PHE A 408 21.37 -17.94 3.70
N LEU A 409 20.93 -18.95 2.93
CA LEU A 409 21.23 -20.36 3.23
C LEU A 409 22.60 -20.86 2.72
N HIS A 410 23.33 -20.08 1.91
CA HIS A 410 24.68 -20.47 1.43
C HIS A 410 25.84 -19.63 2.00
N LEU A 411 25.56 -18.51 2.67
CA LEU A 411 26.60 -17.77 3.40
C LEU A 411 26.98 -18.43 4.74
N ARG A 412 26.19 -19.41 5.22
CA ARG A 412 26.46 -20.15 6.46
C ARG A 412 27.53 -21.24 6.34
N SER A 413 27.93 -21.69 5.14
CA SER A 413 28.95 -22.74 4.99
C SER A 413 30.40 -22.21 4.89
N ARG A 414 30.62 -20.89 4.87
CA ARG A 414 31.96 -20.30 4.71
C ARG A 414 32.40 -19.28 5.77
N ARG A 415 31.69 -19.13 6.89
CA ARG A 415 32.16 -18.33 8.03
C ARG A 415 31.86 -19.01 9.36
N HIS A 416 32.53 -20.12 9.63
CA HIS A 416 32.98 -20.38 11.00
C HIS A 416 34.27 -19.59 11.16
N HIS A 417 34.17 -18.37 11.67
CA HIS A 417 35.17 -17.64 12.46
C HIS A 417 34.43 -16.43 13.04
N GLN A 418 33.98 -16.60 14.30
CA GLN A 418 33.86 -15.61 15.36
C GLN A 418 33.58 -14.14 14.93
N CYS A 419 32.32 -13.72 15.08
CA CYS A 419 31.96 -12.33 15.33
C CYS A 419 30.60 -12.31 16.04
N ASP A 420 30.62 -12.15 17.36
CA ASP A 420 29.50 -11.55 18.09
C ASP A 420 29.37 -10.12 17.57
N VAL A 421 28.30 -9.82 16.84
CA VAL A 421 27.91 -8.45 16.52
C VAL A 421 26.52 -8.24 17.09
N THR A 422 26.49 -7.47 18.17
CA THR A 422 25.29 -6.83 18.72
C THR A 422 24.62 -6.01 17.62
N ALA A 423 23.32 -6.22 17.42
CA ALA A 423 22.48 -5.35 16.60
C ALA A 423 22.38 -3.99 17.30
N ASP A 424 23.19 -3.02 16.88
CA ASP A 424 22.96 -1.60 17.15
C ASP A 424 23.88 -0.74 16.25
N SER A 425 23.38 0.44 15.86
CA SER A 425 24.07 1.57 15.20
C SER A 425 24.06 1.69 13.65
N VAL A 426 22.86 1.75 13.04
CA VAL A 426 22.67 2.68 11.91
C VAL A 426 21.87 3.87 12.43
N GLN A 427 22.54 4.97 12.78
CA GLN A 427 21.88 6.20 13.23
C GLN A 427 21.17 6.85 12.02
N ARG A 428 19.84 6.87 12.04
CA ARG A 428 18.99 7.58 11.08
C ARG A 428 18.32 8.75 11.80
N LYS A 429 18.33 9.93 11.19
CA LYS A 429 17.55 11.07 11.68
C LYS A 429 16.18 11.07 11.04
N TYR A 430 15.16 11.27 11.85
CA TYR A 430 13.77 11.26 11.43
C TYR A 430 13.26 12.71 11.34
N ARG A 431 12.61 13.11 10.23
CA ARG A 431 12.02 14.44 10.00
C ARG A 431 10.61 14.37 9.41
N ILE A 432 9.75 15.32 9.78
CA ILE A 432 8.36 15.45 9.36
C ILE A 432 8.14 16.80 8.71
N ILE A 433 7.42 16.80 7.59
CA ILE A 433 6.95 18.02 6.93
C ILE A 433 5.48 17.84 6.51
N ASN A 434 4.58 18.77 6.85
CA ASN A 434 3.16 18.72 6.47
C ASN A 434 2.77 19.93 5.56
N SER A 435 1.70 19.88 4.75
CA SER A 435 1.24 21.01 3.89
C SER A 435 -0.29 21.12 3.74
N GLU A 436 -0.75 22.30 3.30
CA GLU A 436 -2.14 22.80 3.26
C GLU A 436 -2.54 23.41 1.89
N CYS A 437 -2.28 22.79 0.73
CA CYS A 437 -3.08 23.01 -0.51
C CYS A 437 -2.96 21.87 -1.54
N LEU A 438 -3.99 21.59 -2.36
CA LEU A 438 -4.04 20.52 -3.38
C LEU A 438 -2.65 20.09 -3.95
N MET A 439 -2.09 19.01 -3.41
CA MET A 439 -0.67 18.65 -3.60
C MET A 439 -0.52 17.71 -4.80
N SER A 440 0.20 18.17 -5.82
CA SER A 440 0.78 17.28 -6.83
C SER A 440 2.20 16.92 -6.41
N LEU A 441 2.58 15.66 -6.58
CA LEU A 441 3.97 15.25 -6.40
C LEU A 441 4.72 15.36 -7.72
N TRP A 442 5.89 16.01 -7.69
CA TRP A 442 6.73 16.23 -8.87
C TRP A 442 8.15 15.75 -8.58
N HIS A 443 8.74 15.01 -9.51
CA HIS A 443 10.16 14.66 -9.49
C HIS A 443 10.84 15.31 -10.70
N THR A 444 11.95 16.00 -10.47
CA THR A 444 12.79 16.52 -11.55
C THR A 444 14.23 16.06 -11.39
N HIS A 445 14.81 15.58 -12.48
CA HIS A 445 16.22 15.21 -12.55
C HIS A 445 17.15 16.45 -12.49
N PRO A 446 18.43 16.26 -12.12
CA PRO A 446 19.44 17.32 -12.18
C PRO A 446 19.54 17.90 -13.59
N LYS A 447 19.78 19.21 -13.68
CA LYS A 447 19.92 19.91 -14.97
C LYS A 447 21.04 20.91 -14.95
N ASP A 448 21.82 20.92 -16.03
CA ASP A 448 22.73 22.00 -16.37
C ASP A 448 21.98 23.08 -17.15
N HIS A 449 22.36 24.33 -16.92
CA HIS A 449 21.76 25.50 -17.55
C HIS A 449 22.81 26.34 -18.27
N ALA A 450 22.40 26.95 -19.39
CA ALA A 450 23.27 27.86 -20.12
C ALA A 450 23.65 29.09 -19.27
N PRO A 451 24.86 29.65 -19.47
CA PRO A 451 25.25 30.91 -18.84
C PRO A 451 24.21 32.02 -19.08
N ASP A 452 24.01 32.88 -18.08
CA ASP A 452 23.07 34.02 -18.11
C ASP A 452 21.59 33.64 -18.38
N SER A 453 21.25 32.35 -18.30
CA SER A 453 19.85 31.93 -18.40
C SER A 453 19.04 32.40 -17.20
N LYS A 454 17.72 32.50 -17.42
CA LYS A 454 16.76 32.92 -16.40
C LYS A 454 15.71 31.85 -16.17
N ILE A 455 15.05 31.92 -15.02
CA ILE A 455 13.96 31.04 -14.65
C ILE A 455 12.75 31.87 -14.23
N MET A 456 11.61 31.57 -14.85
CA MET A 456 10.32 32.09 -14.43
C MET A 456 9.82 31.28 -13.24
N CYS A 457 9.81 31.91 -12.05
CA CYS A 457 9.19 31.39 -10.84
C CYS A 457 7.67 31.62 -10.89
N THR A 458 6.97 31.57 -9.75
CA THR A 458 5.50 31.69 -9.75
C THR A 458 5.02 33.04 -10.31
N LEU A 459 5.65 34.15 -9.93
CA LEU A 459 5.24 35.50 -10.35
C LEU A 459 6.35 36.33 -11.00
N VAL A 460 7.62 35.96 -10.82
CA VAL A 460 8.78 36.75 -11.25
C VAL A 460 9.83 35.89 -11.93
N GLU A 461 10.59 36.51 -12.82
CA GLU A 461 11.75 35.90 -13.46
C GLU A 461 13.04 36.33 -12.73
N ILE A 462 13.91 35.37 -12.41
CA ILE A 462 15.21 35.61 -11.76
C ILE A 462 16.35 34.93 -12.51
N ASP A 463 17.59 35.30 -12.17
CA ASP A 463 18.79 34.67 -12.72
C ASP A 463 18.84 33.17 -12.32
N GLN A 464 19.14 32.31 -13.28
CA GLN A 464 19.28 30.87 -13.05
C GLN A 464 20.74 30.50 -12.72
N VAL A 465 20.93 29.48 -11.89
CA VAL A 465 22.24 28.91 -11.57
C VAL A 465 22.72 27.95 -12.65
N SER A 466 24.03 27.68 -12.74
CA SER A 466 24.59 26.80 -13.77
C SER A 466 24.11 25.35 -13.69
N ALA A 467 23.76 24.86 -12.49
CA ALA A 467 23.35 23.48 -12.28
C ALA A 467 22.33 23.39 -11.13
N THR A 468 21.40 22.44 -11.23
CA THR A 468 20.37 22.17 -10.21
C THR A 468 20.39 20.71 -9.78
N HIS A 469 20.07 20.48 -8.50
CA HIS A 469 19.92 19.16 -7.89
C HIS A 469 18.64 18.44 -8.34
N ALA A 470 18.61 17.11 -8.17
CA ALA A 470 17.36 16.38 -8.35
C ALA A 470 16.45 16.68 -7.16
N VAL A 471 15.16 16.91 -7.40
CA VAL A 471 14.21 17.23 -6.32
C VAL A 471 12.93 16.42 -6.45
N VAL A 472 12.37 16.06 -5.30
CA VAL A 472 10.99 15.59 -5.16
C VAL A 472 10.21 16.65 -4.39
N LEU A 473 9.14 17.14 -4.99
CA LEU A 473 8.39 18.30 -4.53
C LEU A 473 6.95 17.91 -4.26
N SER A 474 6.45 18.31 -3.11
CA SER A 474 5.03 18.38 -2.85
C SER A 474 4.63 19.83 -3.10
N LYS A 475 3.81 20.07 -4.14
CA LYS A 475 3.44 21.43 -4.56
C LYS A 475 1.97 21.64 -4.89
N SER A 476 1.47 22.84 -4.64
CA SER A 476 0.26 23.35 -5.30
C SER A 476 0.34 23.20 -6.83
N ALA A 477 -0.76 22.77 -7.44
CA ALA A 477 -0.82 22.50 -8.88
C ALA A 477 -0.68 23.76 -9.78
N TRP A 478 -0.73 24.96 -9.21
CA TRP A 478 -0.68 26.22 -9.95
C TRP A 478 0.62 27.02 -9.77
N THR A 479 1.37 26.76 -8.70
CA THR A 479 2.63 27.45 -8.41
C THR A 479 3.77 26.83 -9.21
N TRP A 480 4.87 27.55 -9.40
CA TRP A 480 6.13 26.94 -9.85
C TRP A 480 6.88 26.30 -8.67
N GLY A 481 6.86 26.98 -7.52
CA GLY A 481 7.47 26.53 -6.27
C GLY A 481 6.76 25.35 -5.59
N ALA A 482 7.17 25.03 -4.36
CA ALA A 482 6.64 23.94 -3.55
C ALA A 482 6.50 24.33 -2.08
N GLU A 483 5.53 23.78 -1.37
CA GLU A 483 5.40 24.00 0.08
C GLU A 483 6.41 23.15 0.88
N MET A 484 6.82 22.01 0.32
CA MET A 484 7.83 21.13 0.88
C MET A 484 8.49 20.23 -0.17
N GLY A 485 9.64 19.67 0.17
CA GLY A 485 10.28 18.63 -0.64
C GLY A 485 11.60 18.15 -0.06
N ALA A 486 12.30 17.37 -0.87
CA ALA A 486 13.66 16.91 -0.61
C ALA A 486 14.49 16.88 -1.89
N ASN A 487 15.82 16.85 -1.76
CA ASN A 487 16.73 16.71 -2.89
C ASN A 487 17.68 15.50 -2.77
N ASP A 488 18.42 15.20 -3.84
CA ASP A 488 19.35 14.07 -3.92
C ASP A 488 20.57 14.16 -2.98
N LYS A 489 20.72 15.29 -2.28
CA LYS A 489 21.78 15.54 -1.28
C LYS A 489 21.31 15.34 0.16
N GLY A 490 20.05 14.96 0.36
CA GLY A 490 19.47 14.77 1.68
C GLY A 490 19.03 16.07 2.36
N LEU A 491 18.95 17.18 1.62
CA LEU A 491 18.35 18.41 2.11
C LEU A 491 16.82 18.33 1.95
N CYS A 492 16.11 18.51 3.06
CA CYS A 492 14.67 18.71 3.11
C CYS A 492 14.37 20.17 3.46
N ILE A 493 13.38 20.76 2.78
CA ILE A 493 12.89 22.10 3.08
C ILE A 493 11.37 22.06 3.12
N GLY A 494 10.78 22.80 4.04
CA GLY A 494 9.38 23.20 3.91
C GLY A 494 9.06 24.50 4.60
N CYS A 495 7.90 25.07 4.30
CA CYS A 495 7.56 26.43 4.70
C CYS A 495 6.10 26.62 5.09
N THR A 496 5.81 27.40 6.13
CA THR A 496 4.44 27.77 6.52
C THR A 496 4.20 29.26 6.39
N ALA A 497 2.96 29.64 6.06
CA ALA A 497 2.50 31.01 6.16
C ALA A 497 2.58 31.51 7.61
N VAL A 498 3.02 32.74 7.79
CA VAL A 498 2.99 33.51 9.05
C VAL A 498 2.51 34.92 8.76
N TRP A 499 1.70 35.46 9.67
CA TRP A 499 1.21 36.82 9.59
C TRP A 499 2.02 37.73 10.50
N THR A 500 2.47 38.83 9.91
CA THR A 500 3.31 39.82 10.59
C THR A 500 2.67 41.19 10.47
N LYS A 501 3.09 42.12 11.33
CA LYS A 501 2.68 43.53 11.26
C LYS A 501 3.09 44.22 9.96
N LEU A 502 3.95 43.59 9.15
CA LEU A 502 4.42 44.06 7.86
C LEU A 502 3.67 43.44 6.67
N CYS A 503 2.70 42.55 6.94
CA CYS A 503 1.78 42.07 5.91
C CYS A 503 0.70 43.13 5.67
N HIS A 504 0.62 43.66 4.45
CA HIS A 504 -0.38 44.66 4.08
C HIS A 504 -1.52 44.00 3.27
N PRO A 505 -2.77 44.02 3.77
CA PRO A 505 -3.90 43.52 3.00
C PRO A 505 -3.98 44.23 1.63
N GLY A 506 -3.97 43.47 0.55
CA GLY A 506 -3.99 44.01 -0.82
C GLY A 506 -2.62 44.24 -1.47
N ASP A 507 -1.49 43.98 -0.79
CA ASP A 507 -0.19 44.00 -1.45
C ASP A 507 -0.01 42.73 -2.29
N HIS A 508 -0.06 42.92 -3.62
CA HIS A 508 0.12 41.87 -4.62
C HIS A 508 1.31 42.14 -5.52
N SER A 509 2.29 42.87 -5.00
CA SER A 509 3.55 43.10 -5.69
C SER A 509 4.13 41.77 -6.17
N ALA A 510 4.38 41.66 -7.48
CA ALA A 510 4.99 40.47 -8.04
C ALA A 510 6.42 40.34 -7.51
N LYS A 511 6.62 39.41 -6.57
CA LYS A 511 7.90 39.06 -5.96
C LYS A 511 7.98 37.53 -5.84
N LEU A 512 9.09 37.03 -5.28
CA LEU A 512 9.18 35.61 -4.94
C LEU A 512 8.22 35.28 -3.81
N MET A 513 7.53 34.14 -3.94
CA MET A 513 6.66 33.61 -2.89
C MET A 513 7.43 32.65 -1.99
N GLY A 514 6.93 32.41 -0.76
CA GLY A 514 7.50 31.40 0.15
C GLY A 514 7.76 30.06 -0.52
N VAL A 515 6.80 29.58 -1.32
CA VAL A 515 6.92 28.32 -2.07
C VAL A 515 8.02 28.34 -3.14
N ASP A 516 8.32 29.50 -3.73
CA ASP A 516 9.41 29.63 -4.71
C ASP A 516 10.76 29.45 -4.03
N TYR A 517 10.94 30.05 -2.83
CA TYR A 517 12.16 29.91 -2.05
C TYR A 517 12.45 28.45 -1.65
N VAL A 518 11.42 27.67 -1.31
CA VAL A 518 11.58 26.23 -1.01
C VAL A 518 12.18 25.49 -2.20
N ARG A 519 11.61 25.67 -3.38
CA ARG A 519 12.10 24.99 -4.59
C ARG A 519 13.49 25.48 -4.97
N LEU A 520 13.74 26.79 -4.93
CA LEU A 520 15.05 27.37 -5.20
C LEU A 520 16.11 26.84 -4.24
N GLY A 521 15.81 26.75 -2.94
CA GLY A 521 16.73 26.17 -1.95
C GLY A 521 17.01 24.69 -2.22
N LEU A 522 15.99 23.89 -2.53
CA LEU A 522 16.16 22.47 -2.85
C LEU A 522 16.97 22.24 -4.13
N GLU A 523 16.72 23.03 -5.18
CA GLU A 523 17.43 22.91 -6.46
C GLU A 523 18.88 23.44 -6.40
N ARG A 524 19.17 24.43 -5.55
CA ARG A 524 20.46 25.16 -5.55
C ARG A 524 21.42 24.80 -4.42
N CYS A 525 20.97 24.09 -3.38
CA CYS A 525 21.77 23.87 -2.16
C CYS A 525 21.90 22.38 -1.82
N SER A 526 23.04 22.00 -1.23
CA SER A 526 23.30 20.64 -0.74
C SER A 526 23.12 20.51 0.78
N THR A 527 23.12 21.62 1.52
CA THR A 527 22.98 21.63 2.99
C THR A 527 21.96 22.63 3.48
N SER A 528 21.48 22.44 4.71
CA SER A 528 20.53 23.33 5.39
C SER A 528 21.12 24.72 5.63
N LYS A 529 22.42 24.80 5.93
CA LYS A 529 23.15 26.05 6.09
C LYS A 529 23.26 26.85 4.78
N GLU A 530 23.58 26.17 3.67
CA GLU A 530 23.60 26.76 2.33
C GLU A 530 22.21 27.25 1.91
N ALA A 531 21.16 26.47 2.21
CA ALA A 531 19.78 26.85 1.94
C ALA A 531 19.38 28.12 2.68
N LEU A 532 19.73 28.23 3.97
CA LEU A 532 19.53 29.45 4.76
C LEU A 532 20.20 30.66 4.09
N ASP A 533 21.50 30.59 3.80
CA ASP A 533 22.23 31.74 3.25
C ASP A 533 21.68 32.13 1.86
N THR A 534 21.45 31.15 0.99
CA THR A 534 20.90 31.36 -0.37
C THR A 534 19.51 32.00 -0.32
N ILE A 535 18.62 31.52 0.56
CA ILE A 535 17.26 32.06 0.66
C ILE A 535 17.27 33.47 1.23
N THR A 536 18.13 33.77 2.21
CA THR A 536 18.26 35.14 2.73
C THR A 536 18.85 36.11 1.69
N GLU A 537 19.81 35.67 0.87
CA GLU A 537 20.35 36.48 -0.23
C GLU A 537 19.29 36.77 -1.30
N LEU A 538 18.48 35.75 -1.66
CA LEU A 538 17.37 35.92 -2.58
C LEU A 538 16.25 36.79 -1.99
N LEU A 539 16.02 36.71 -0.68
CA LEU A 539 15.07 37.58 0.02
C LEU A 539 15.54 39.04 0.00
N ASP A 540 16.82 39.30 0.27
CA ASP A 540 17.40 40.63 0.20
C ASP A 540 17.34 41.22 -1.23
N LYS A 541 17.59 40.38 -2.26
CA LYS A 541 17.61 40.82 -3.67
C LYS A 541 16.22 41.01 -4.29
N HIS A 542 15.28 40.09 -4.00
CA HIS A 542 14.00 40.02 -4.71
C HIS A 542 12.79 40.34 -3.83
N GLY A 543 12.95 40.32 -2.50
CA GLY A 543 11.86 40.46 -1.53
C GLY A 543 10.82 39.35 -1.62
N GLN A 544 9.88 39.36 -0.69
CA GLN A 544 8.74 38.43 -0.68
C GLN A 544 7.42 39.18 -0.74
N CYS A 545 6.49 38.70 -1.57
CA CYS A 545 5.09 39.13 -1.68
C CYS A 545 4.39 38.26 -2.75
N GLY A 546 3.09 38.48 -2.97
CA GLY A 546 2.35 37.90 -4.09
C GLY A 546 0.92 37.51 -3.75
N LEU A 547 0.12 37.20 -4.77
CA LEU A 547 -1.19 36.56 -4.61
C LEU A 547 -0.99 35.12 -4.15
N THR A 548 -1.47 34.80 -2.95
CA THR A 548 -1.23 33.50 -2.30
C THR A 548 -2.38 32.49 -2.46
N SER A 549 -3.45 32.88 -3.16
CA SER A 549 -4.61 32.03 -3.49
C SER A 549 -5.04 32.23 -4.93
N GLN A 550 -5.50 31.15 -5.60
CA GLN A 550 -6.18 31.26 -6.89
C GLN A 550 -7.64 31.65 -6.77
N ASP A 551 -8.25 31.36 -5.63
CA ASP A 551 -9.67 31.59 -5.38
C ASP A 551 -9.86 32.93 -4.69
N HIS A 552 -10.45 33.87 -5.44
CA HIS A 552 -10.75 35.22 -4.99
C HIS A 552 -11.74 35.28 -3.83
N SER A 553 -12.47 34.19 -3.56
CA SER A 553 -13.40 34.11 -2.42
C SER A 553 -12.69 33.99 -1.07
N PHE A 554 -11.46 33.46 -1.07
CA PHE A 554 -10.57 33.41 0.09
C PHE A 554 -9.81 34.72 0.30
N GLY A 555 -10.28 35.87 -0.21
CA GLY A 555 -9.61 37.15 -0.02
C GLY A 555 -8.24 37.26 -0.73
N GLN A 556 -7.84 38.49 -1.06
CA GLN A 556 -6.53 38.73 -1.66
C GLN A 556 -5.50 38.91 -0.54
N TRP A 557 -5.05 37.79 0.04
CA TRP A 557 -4.13 37.79 1.18
C TRP A 557 -2.66 37.79 0.75
N SER A 558 -1.83 38.45 1.56
CA SER A 558 -0.37 38.35 1.53
C SER A 558 0.11 37.87 2.89
N TYR A 559 1.05 36.93 2.93
CA TYR A 559 1.69 36.46 4.16
C TYR A 559 3.21 36.48 4.01
N ASN A 560 3.93 36.48 5.13
CA ASN A 560 5.35 36.15 5.15
C ASN A 560 5.52 34.66 5.49
N THR A 561 6.75 34.17 5.44
CA THR A 561 7.00 32.74 5.48
C THR A 561 7.98 32.37 6.59
N SER A 562 7.65 31.33 7.36
CA SER A 562 8.62 30.61 8.19
C SER A 562 9.08 29.37 7.45
N PHE A 563 10.38 29.12 7.41
CA PHE A 563 11.02 28.02 6.72
C PHE A 563 11.75 27.13 7.71
N ILE A 564 11.76 25.83 7.41
CA ILE A 564 12.64 24.89 8.08
C ILE A 564 13.54 24.23 7.05
N PHE A 565 14.85 24.25 7.30
CA PHE A 565 15.87 23.63 6.48
C PHE A 565 16.49 22.49 7.27
N VAL A 566 16.64 21.33 6.64
CA VAL A 566 17.07 20.15 7.37
C VAL A 566 17.94 19.26 6.49
N ASP A 567 19.18 19.00 6.89
CA ASP A 567 20.09 18.00 6.29
C ASP A 567 20.58 16.95 7.32
N PRO A 568 21.24 15.83 6.97
CA PRO A 568 21.60 14.80 7.95
C PRO A 568 22.36 15.29 9.20
N LYS A 569 23.01 16.45 9.18
CA LYS A 569 23.81 16.97 10.28
C LYS A 569 23.02 17.90 11.18
N GLU A 570 22.28 18.84 10.61
CA GLU A 570 21.69 19.94 11.37
C GLU A 570 20.33 20.39 10.81
N ALA A 571 19.76 21.39 11.46
CA ALA A 571 18.57 22.07 11.01
C ALA A 571 18.60 23.56 11.32
N TRP A 572 17.84 24.33 10.53
CA TRP A 572 17.70 25.77 10.71
C TRP A 572 16.23 26.17 10.56
N LEU A 573 15.72 26.95 11.52
CA LEU A 573 14.47 27.69 11.39
C LEU A 573 14.80 29.11 10.91
N LEU A 574 14.13 29.57 9.86
CA LEU A 574 14.18 30.95 9.39
C LEU A 574 12.77 31.52 9.45
N GLU A 575 12.58 32.62 10.16
CA GLU A 575 11.30 33.33 10.21
C GLU A 575 11.46 34.73 9.63
N THR A 576 10.48 35.13 8.82
CA THR A 576 10.58 36.37 8.05
C THR A 576 9.43 37.33 8.36
N ALA A 577 9.72 38.63 8.27
CA ALA A 577 8.78 39.74 8.40
C ALA A 577 9.15 40.82 7.37
N GLY A 578 8.49 40.81 6.20
CA GLY A 578 8.89 41.64 5.06
C GLY A 578 10.30 41.31 4.59
N GLU A 579 11.21 42.29 4.63
CA GLU A 579 12.65 42.08 4.37
C GLU A 579 13.43 41.59 5.60
N PHE A 580 12.86 41.71 6.80
CA PHE A 580 13.53 41.29 8.04
C PHE A 580 13.43 39.79 8.23
N TRP A 581 14.46 39.23 8.86
CA TRP A 581 14.45 37.83 9.22
C TRP A 581 15.29 37.53 10.45
N ALA A 582 14.92 36.48 11.17
CA ALA A 582 15.70 35.88 12.23
C ALA A 582 15.86 34.38 11.95
N ALA A 583 17.02 33.81 12.30
CA ALA A 583 17.28 32.40 12.13
C ALA A 583 17.83 31.76 13.40
N LYS A 584 17.38 30.53 13.65
CA LYS A 584 17.79 29.70 14.78
C LYS A 584 18.36 28.37 14.30
N HIS A 585 19.52 28.02 14.82
CA HIS A 585 20.18 26.74 14.61
C HIS A 585 19.60 25.69 15.56
N ILE A 586 19.38 24.49 15.04
CA ILE A 586 18.84 23.35 15.77
C ILE A 586 19.77 22.16 15.52
N SER A 587 20.57 21.83 16.53
CA SER A 587 21.59 20.78 16.46
C SER A 587 21.15 19.43 17.02
N ASP A 588 20.13 19.41 17.88
CA ASP A 588 19.73 18.24 18.67
C ASP A 588 18.27 18.34 19.15
N GLY A 589 17.74 17.20 19.59
CA GLY A 589 16.41 17.10 20.19
C GLY A 589 15.28 17.20 19.16
N HIS A 590 14.10 17.62 19.62
CA HIS A 590 12.91 17.78 18.80
C HIS A 590 12.42 19.22 18.71
N PHE A 591 11.87 19.57 17.55
CA PHE A 591 11.40 20.93 17.29
C PHE A 591 10.10 20.94 16.51
N ASN A 592 9.13 21.77 16.92
CA ASN A 592 7.83 21.94 16.26
C ASN A 592 7.71 23.38 15.72
N VAL A 593 7.23 23.55 14.49
CA VAL A 593 6.95 24.87 13.88
C VAL A 593 5.52 24.88 13.35
N SER A 594 4.73 25.90 13.72
CA SER A 594 3.37 26.16 13.24
C SER A 594 3.30 27.50 12.51
N SER A 595 2.12 27.88 12.04
CA SER A 595 1.82 29.12 11.31
C SER A 595 1.83 30.37 12.21
N CYS A 596 2.83 30.50 13.08
CA CYS A 596 3.07 31.62 13.99
C CYS A 596 4.58 31.79 14.22
N LEU A 597 5.03 33.03 14.43
CA LEU A 597 6.42 33.31 14.78
C LEU A 597 6.79 32.72 16.15
N ARG A 598 7.91 32.01 16.22
CA ARG A 598 8.43 31.33 17.42
C ARG A 598 9.74 31.91 17.90
N ILE A 599 10.60 32.42 17.02
CA ILE A 599 11.92 32.93 17.39
C ILE A 599 11.74 34.17 18.27
N ALA A 600 12.27 34.12 19.49
CA ALA A 600 12.16 35.17 20.48
C ALA A 600 13.49 35.94 20.55
N ASP A 601 14.19 35.85 21.68
CA ASP A 601 15.54 36.34 21.92
C ASP A 601 16.61 35.23 21.79
N ASP A 602 16.19 34.04 21.35
CA ASP A 602 16.98 32.81 21.20
C ASP A 602 17.41 32.54 19.74
N TYR A 603 17.62 33.61 18.97
CA TYR A 603 18.14 33.54 17.60
C TYR A 603 19.66 33.41 17.57
N ASP A 604 20.17 32.81 16.48
CA ASP A 604 21.59 32.73 16.17
C ASP A 604 22.01 33.77 15.12
N LYS A 605 21.07 34.18 14.25
CA LYS A 605 21.30 35.19 13.22
C LYS A 605 20.11 36.13 13.06
N LEU A 606 20.40 37.38 12.68
CA LEU A 606 19.41 38.39 12.30
C LEU A 606 19.81 38.99 10.95
N SER A 607 18.83 39.50 10.21
CA SER A 607 19.09 40.33 9.03
C SER A 607 19.88 41.60 9.41
N PRO A 608 20.74 42.13 8.52
CA PRO A 608 21.56 43.31 8.82
C PRO A 608 20.73 44.53 9.27
N GLY A 609 21.12 45.14 10.39
CA GLY A 609 20.48 46.35 10.94
C GLY A 609 19.05 46.16 11.48
N LEU A 610 18.58 44.92 11.66
CA LEU A 610 17.19 44.62 12.02
C LEU A 610 16.73 45.36 13.28
N VAL A 611 17.50 45.29 14.38
CA VAL A 611 17.09 45.86 15.68
C VAL A 611 16.94 47.38 15.61
N GLU A 612 17.87 48.05 14.94
CA GLU A 612 17.86 49.51 14.73
C GLU A 612 16.62 49.91 13.92
N LYS A 613 16.45 49.31 12.73
CA LYS A 613 15.31 49.57 11.84
C LYS A 613 13.97 49.26 12.49
N ALA A 614 13.86 48.17 13.25
CA ALA A 614 12.65 47.81 13.98
C ALA A 614 12.31 48.81 15.09
N THR A 615 13.34 49.38 15.73
CA THR A 615 13.17 50.41 16.76
C THR A 615 12.75 51.75 16.13
N GLU A 616 13.38 52.16 15.03
CA GLU A 616 13.02 53.36 14.27
C GLU A 616 11.59 53.30 13.73
N ALA A 617 11.17 52.13 13.22
CA ALA A 617 9.81 51.89 12.76
C ALA A 617 8.77 51.71 13.89
N GLY A 618 9.20 51.71 15.15
CA GLY A 618 8.32 51.58 16.32
C GLY A 618 7.79 50.16 16.57
N HIS A 619 8.33 49.14 15.89
CA HIS A 619 8.01 47.73 16.13
C HIS A 619 8.68 47.18 17.40
N TRP A 620 9.77 47.83 17.84
CA TRP A 620 10.48 47.52 19.07
C TRP A 620 10.75 48.80 19.90
N LYS A 621 10.78 48.69 21.22
CA LYS A 621 11.08 49.82 22.12
C LYS A 621 12.39 49.59 22.84
N ALA A 622 13.26 50.60 22.83
CA ALA A 622 14.48 50.61 23.63
C ALA A 622 14.12 50.45 25.13
N GLY A 623 14.80 49.53 25.81
CA GLY A 623 14.54 49.21 27.23
C GLY A 623 13.73 47.94 27.48
N ASN A 624 13.18 47.29 26.43
CA ASN A 624 12.47 46.01 26.53
C ASN A 624 13.39 44.78 26.75
N GLY A 625 14.68 44.98 27.07
CA GLY A 625 15.67 43.90 27.17
C GLY A 625 16.22 43.46 25.82
N SER A 626 16.66 42.21 25.73
CA SER A 626 17.11 41.58 24.48
C SER A 626 16.01 41.66 23.43
N PHE A 627 16.40 41.93 22.17
CA PHE A 627 15.45 42.01 21.07
C PHE A 627 14.67 40.69 20.94
N ASN A 628 13.34 40.75 20.78
CA ASN A 628 12.49 39.59 20.63
C ASN A 628 11.73 39.66 19.29
N PHE A 629 12.08 38.77 18.35
CA PHE A 629 11.58 38.83 16.96
C PHE A 629 10.08 38.58 16.86
N SER A 630 9.58 37.51 17.47
CA SER A 630 8.15 37.18 17.49
C SER A 630 7.31 38.29 18.14
N GLN A 631 7.75 38.85 19.28
CA GLN A 631 7.06 39.96 19.92
C GLN A 631 7.06 41.24 19.06
N ALA A 632 8.18 41.53 18.39
CA ALA A 632 8.31 42.70 17.52
C ALA A 632 7.35 42.63 16.33
N PHE A 633 7.23 41.46 15.67
CA PHE A 633 6.58 41.37 14.37
C PHE A 633 5.29 40.53 14.30
N ALA A 634 5.01 39.64 15.25
CA ALA A 634 3.83 38.76 15.14
C ALA A 634 2.53 39.55 15.06
N ALA A 635 1.63 39.09 14.20
CA ALA A 635 0.27 39.57 14.08
C ALA A 635 -0.70 38.38 14.07
N GLU A 636 -1.91 38.59 14.58
CA GLU A 636 -2.98 37.61 14.45
C GLU A 636 -3.61 37.73 13.05
N PHE A 637 -4.07 36.59 12.54
CA PHE A 637 -4.80 36.52 11.29
C PHE A 637 -6.27 36.24 11.58
N ASP A 638 -7.12 37.25 11.32
CA ASP A 638 -8.57 37.17 11.52
C ASP A 638 -9.33 36.78 10.23
N GLY A 639 -8.62 36.39 9.17
CA GLY A 639 -9.21 36.12 7.85
C GLY A 639 -9.78 34.71 7.67
N LEU A 640 -9.51 33.78 8.59
CA LEU A 640 -10.08 32.43 8.60
C LEU A 640 -10.84 32.19 9.90
N SER A 641 -12.04 31.60 9.81
CA SER A 641 -12.82 31.18 10.97
C SER A 641 -12.22 29.89 11.53
N LEU A 642 -11.21 30.02 12.38
CA LEU A 642 -10.55 28.89 13.06
C LEU A 642 -11.18 28.64 14.43
N THR A 643 -11.39 27.37 14.76
CA THR A 643 -11.70 26.96 16.13
C THR A 643 -10.49 27.19 17.06
N ASP A 644 -10.71 27.22 18.37
CA ASP A 644 -9.62 27.44 19.34
C ASP A 644 -8.50 26.40 19.21
N ILE A 645 -8.84 25.14 18.94
CA ILE A 645 -7.86 24.06 18.76
C ILE A 645 -7.07 24.20 17.45
N GLN A 646 -7.68 24.83 16.43
CA GLN A 646 -7.06 25.09 15.13
C GLN A 646 -6.20 26.36 15.13
N ARG A 647 -6.15 27.16 16.20
CA ARG A 647 -5.29 28.34 16.24
C ARG A 647 -3.81 27.94 16.16
N PRO A 648 -2.96 28.64 15.38
CA PRO A 648 -1.55 28.28 15.22
C PRO A 648 -0.79 28.10 16.53
N GLN A 649 -1.08 28.93 17.54
CA GLN A 649 -0.46 28.90 18.87
C GLN A 649 -0.87 27.65 19.67
N HIS A 650 -2.14 27.23 19.59
CA HIS A 650 -2.61 25.99 20.23
C HIS A 650 -1.89 24.78 19.61
N ARG A 651 -1.88 24.70 18.28
CA ARG A 651 -1.17 23.64 17.54
C ARG A 651 0.33 23.59 17.87
N GLN A 652 0.96 24.76 17.97
CA GLN A 652 2.37 24.89 18.34
C GLN A 652 2.63 24.27 19.72
N ALA A 653 1.80 24.60 20.72
CA ALA A 653 1.93 24.12 22.09
C ALA A 653 1.60 22.64 22.23
N GLU A 654 0.50 22.17 21.65
CA GLU A 654 0.09 20.75 21.75
C GLU A 654 1.02 19.84 20.95
N GLY A 655 1.48 20.27 19.76
CA GLY A 655 2.47 19.51 19.01
C GLY A 655 3.81 19.40 19.74
N GLU A 656 4.24 20.44 20.45
CA GLU A 656 5.45 20.38 21.28
C GLU A 656 5.29 19.42 22.47
N LYS A 657 4.13 19.40 23.12
CA LYS A 657 3.82 18.43 24.17
C LYS A 657 3.79 17.00 23.65
N LEU A 658 3.12 16.77 22.52
CA LEU A 658 3.02 15.47 21.87
C LEU A 658 4.42 14.92 21.56
N MET A 659 5.24 15.75 20.91
CA MET A 659 6.62 15.42 20.56
C MET A 659 7.51 15.15 21.76
N THR A 660 7.43 16.01 22.77
CA THR A 660 8.18 15.83 24.02
C THR A 660 7.81 14.51 24.68
N ASN A 661 6.52 14.15 24.70
CA ASN A 661 6.05 12.90 25.27
C ASN A 661 6.54 11.68 24.50
N MET A 662 6.50 11.72 23.17
CA MET A 662 6.91 10.61 22.30
C MET A 662 8.44 10.44 22.21
N SER A 663 9.20 11.46 22.61
CA SER A 663 10.68 11.42 22.57
C SER A 663 11.32 11.08 23.94
N LYS A 664 10.53 10.87 25.01
CA LYS A 664 11.05 10.70 26.38
C LYS A 664 11.99 9.52 26.59
N ASP A 665 11.76 8.44 25.87
CA ASP A 665 12.55 7.20 25.95
C ASP A 665 13.66 7.11 24.90
N GLY A 666 13.81 8.16 24.07
CA GLY A 666 14.76 8.19 22.96
C GLY A 666 14.35 7.33 21.76
N SER A 667 13.14 6.78 21.71
CA SER A 667 12.69 5.85 20.65
C SER A 667 11.90 6.52 19.52
N PHE A 668 12.23 7.76 19.17
CA PHE A 668 11.47 8.52 18.19
C PHE A 668 11.75 8.04 16.74
N ASN A 669 10.82 7.25 16.18
CA ASN A 669 10.97 6.57 14.89
C ASN A 669 9.89 6.95 13.86
N MET A 670 9.89 6.30 12.69
CA MET A 670 8.93 6.51 11.61
C MET A 670 7.47 6.36 12.08
N GLU A 671 7.19 5.37 12.91
CA GLU A 671 5.86 5.13 13.48
C GLU A 671 5.44 6.31 14.36
N CYS A 672 6.33 6.81 15.22
CA CYS A 672 6.07 8.01 16.00
C CYS A 672 5.74 9.21 15.10
N MET A 673 6.50 9.41 14.02
CA MET A 673 6.26 10.51 13.08
C MET A 673 4.89 10.45 12.43
N ARG A 674 4.49 9.25 12.04
CA ARG A 674 3.19 9.01 11.44
C ARG A 674 2.06 9.34 12.41
N GLU A 675 2.15 8.89 13.65
CA GLU A 675 1.12 9.19 14.66
C GLU A 675 1.04 10.70 14.94
N VAL A 676 2.18 11.40 14.99
CA VAL A 676 2.20 12.87 15.13
C VAL A 676 1.45 13.55 13.99
N LEU A 677 1.67 13.11 12.75
CA LEU A 677 0.96 13.67 11.58
C LEU A 677 -0.53 13.32 11.55
N ARG A 678 -0.94 12.22 12.18
CA ARG A 678 -2.33 11.76 12.25
C ARG A 678 -3.10 12.35 13.44
N ASP A 679 -2.41 12.99 14.37
CA ASP A 679 -3.03 13.48 15.61
C ASP A 679 -3.98 14.66 15.37
N GLU A 680 -5.27 14.40 15.54
CA GLU A 680 -6.35 15.39 15.43
C GLU A 680 -6.47 16.24 16.70
N GLY A 681 -6.09 15.70 17.87
CA GLY A 681 -6.24 16.38 19.16
C GLY A 681 -5.39 17.65 19.29
N SER A 682 -4.17 17.60 18.78
CA SER A 682 -3.27 18.75 18.63
C SER A 682 -3.61 19.63 17.43
N SER A 683 -4.56 19.21 16.58
CA SER A 683 -4.88 19.80 15.28
C SER A 683 -3.65 19.87 14.34
N ILE A 684 -2.64 19.01 14.54
CA ILE A 684 -1.59 18.77 13.53
C ILE A 684 -2.23 18.22 12.26
N ASN A 685 -3.08 17.20 12.42
CA ASN A 685 -3.99 16.80 11.38
C ASN A 685 -5.20 17.74 11.38
N PHE A 686 -5.23 18.66 10.41
CA PHE A 686 -6.33 19.59 10.23
C PHE A 686 -7.56 18.87 9.66
N MET A 687 -8.70 19.03 10.34
CA MET A 687 -10.00 18.45 9.98
C MET A 687 -11.07 19.54 9.96
N GLY A 688 -12.13 19.37 9.15
CA GLY A 688 -13.27 20.28 9.07
C GLY A 688 -13.37 20.97 7.71
N GLU A 689 -13.60 22.29 7.67
CA GLU A 689 -13.67 23.04 6.40
C GLU A 689 -12.32 23.14 5.69
N LEU A 690 -11.23 23.10 6.47
CA LEU A 690 -9.86 22.94 5.97
C LEU A 690 -9.37 21.55 6.34
N TYR A 691 -8.67 20.91 5.41
CA TYR A 691 -8.08 19.59 5.61
C TYR A 691 -6.56 19.66 5.41
N THR A 692 -5.82 18.86 6.16
CA THR A 692 -4.48 18.46 5.73
C THR A 692 -4.60 17.81 4.36
N VAL A 693 -3.89 18.30 3.36
CA VAL A 693 -4.05 17.83 1.97
C VAL A 693 -2.90 16.93 1.49
N GLY A 694 -1.79 16.90 2.21
CA GLY A 694 -0.64 16.07 1.91
C GLY A 694 0.42 16.18 2.99
N SER A 695 1.10 15.07 3.27
CA SER A 695 2.11 15.00 4.33
C SER A 695 3.36 14.25 3.85
N GLN A 696 4.50 14.64 4.39
CA GLN A 696 5.82 14.09 4.12
C GLN A 696 6.52 13.66 5.41
N ILE A 697 7.19 12.50 5.36
CA ILE A 697 8.19 12.10 6.34
C ILE A 697 9.51 11.90 5.59
N SER A 698 10.64 12.24 6.18
CA SER A 698 11.96 12.05 5.60
C SER A 698 12.89 11.43 6.64
N VAL A 699 13.41 10.27 6.30
CA VAL A 699 14.36 9.50 7.11
C VAL A 699 15.73 9.65 6.46
N LEU A 700 16.60 10.41 7.11
CA LEU A 700 17.90 10.77 6.59
C LEU A 700 18.99 9.94 7.26
N SER A 701 19.76 9.18 6.48
CA SER A 701 20.93 8.46 6.98
C SER A 701 22.11 9.39 7.27
N LEU A 702 22.83 9.12 8.36
CA LEU A 702 24.18 9.66 8.59
C LEU A 702 25.27 8.88 7.84
N ASP A 703 24.99 7.61 7.53
CA ASP A 703 25.85 6.79 6.69
C ASP A 703 25.64 7.15 5.23
N VAL A 704 26.68 7.68 4.59
CA VAL A 704 26.70 8.09 3.18
C VAL A 704 26.46 6.94 2.21
N ASN A 705 26.64 5.69 2.66
CA ASN A 705 26.41 4.50 1.84
C ASN A 705 24.94 4.05 1.89
N ILE A 706 24.10 4.62 2.76
CA ILE A 706 22.68 4.28 2.87
C ILE A 706 21.87 5.46 2.34
N PRO A 707 20.97 5.26 1.37
CA PRO A 707 20.21 6.35 0.80
C PRO A 707 19.22 6.96 1.80
N HIS A 708 18.88 8.23 1.57
CA HIS A 708 17.76 8.89 2.25
C HIS A 708 16.43 8.34 1.73
N CYS A 709 15.44 8.20 2.63
CA CYS A 709 14.12 7.70 2.28
C CYS A 709 13.06 8.73 2.64
N HIS A 710 12.28 9.16 1.65
CA HIS A 710 11.22 10.15 1.78
C HIS A 710 9.87 9.48 1.61
N TRP A 711 8.86 9.89 2.35
CA TRP A 711 7.55 9.25 2.38
C TRP A 711 6.50 10.31 2.15
N PHE A 712 5.58 10.11 1.21
CA PHE A 712 4.54 11.08 0.89
C PHE A 712 3.15 10.44 0.91
N THR A 713 2.15 11.17 1.41
CA THR A 713 0.76 10.73 1.27
C THR A 713 0.18 11.08 -0.09
N ALA A 714 0.53 12.22 -0.69
CA ALA A 714 -0.07 12.71 -1.94
C ALA A 714 -1.62 12.71 -1.96
N THR A 715 -2.27 12.63 -0.79
CA THR A 715 -3.72 12.62 -0.59
C THR A 715 -4.05 13.30 0.75
N PRO A 716 -5.27 13.88 0.88
CA PRO A 716 -5.70 14.53 2.11
C PRO A 716 -5.91 13.59 3.29
N ASN A 717 -5.86 14.15 4.48
CA ASN A 717 -6.04 13.47 5.76
C ASN A 717 -5.04 12.28 5.90
N PRO A 718 -3.87 12.49 6.53
CA PRO A 718 -2.90 11.42 6.75
C PRO A 718 -3.48 10.22 7.52
N SER A 719 -4.55 10.38 8.31
CA SER A 719 -5.23 9.27 9.00
C SER A 719 -5.95 8.30 8.05
N LEU A 720 -6.26 8.75 6.83
CA LEU A 720 -6.95 7.98 5.80
C LEU A 720 -6.08 7.73 4.56
N SER A 721 -4.79 8.07 4.63
CA SER A 721 -3.87 8.03 3.51
C SER A 721 -2.70 7.09 3.78
N VAL A 722 -2.11 6.56 2.72
CA VAL A 722 -0.91 5.71 2.79
C VAL A 722 0.36 6.55 2.61
N PHE A 723 1.30 6.46 3.56
CA PHE A 723 2.66 6.98 3.36
C PHE A 723 3.43 6.10 2.36
N LYS A 724 3.80 6.68 1.22
CA LYS A 724 4.48 6.00 0.12
C LYS A 724 5.97 6.35 0.06
N PRO A 725 6.89 5.37 0.09
CA PRO A 725 8.32 5.60 0.07
C PRO A 725 8.83 6.04 -1.30
N PHE A 726 9.85 6.89 -1.26
CA PHE A 726 10.57 7.46 -2.39
C PHE A 726 12.06 7.51 -2.02
N ILE A 727 12.91 7.00 -2.91
CA ILE A 727 14.36 7.09 -2.81
C ILE A 727 14.89 7.64 -4.13
N PHE A 728 15.83 8.59 -4.06
CA PHE A 728 16.52 9.07 -5.26
C PHE A 728 17.38 7.96 -5.88
N CYS A 729 17.11 7.64 -7.15
CA CYS A 729 17.92 6.77 -7.99
C CYS A 729 17.99 7.30 -9.43
N SER A 730 18.79 6.67 -10.29
CA SER A 730 19.05 7.17 -11.65
C SER A 730 17.80 7.17 -12.56
N SER A 731 16.82 6.31 -12.27
CA SER A 731 15.66 6.07 -13.15
C SER A 731 14.32 6.07 -12.39
N VAL A 732 14.16 6.92 -11.37
CA VAL A 732 12.92 6.96 -10.57
C VAL A 732 11.70 7.30 -11.44
N ASP A 733 10.67 6.48 -11.36
CA ASP A 733 9.34 6.72 -11.93
C ASP A 733 8.32 6.91 -10.79
N ILE A 734 7.72 8.09 -10.71
CA ILE A 734 6.66 8.41 -9.72
C ILE A 734 5.24 8.19 -10.28
N GLY A 735 5.13 7.82 -11.56
CA GLY A 735 3.86 7.62 -12.26
C GLY A 735 3.07 8.91 -12.52
N GLU A 736 1.92 8.77 -13.19
CA GLU A 736 1.06 9.91 -13.55
C GLU A 736 -0.10 10.14 -12.56
N VAL A 737 -0.40 9.17 -11.69
CA VAL A 737 -1.58 9.22 -10.81
C VAL A 737 -1.49 10.26 -9.70
N THR A 738 -0.29 10.74 -9.38
CA THR A 738 0.02 11.81 -8.41
C THR A 738 0.36 13.15 -9.09
N SER A 739 0.32 13.18 -10.42
CA SER A 739 0.61 14.37 -11.23
C SER A 739 -0.69 15.09 -11.60
N SER A 740 -0.79 16.37 -11.26
CA SER A 740 -1.89 17.21 -11.71
C SER A 740 -1.80 17.46 -13.23
N PRO A 741 -2.93 17.55 -13.96
CA PRO A 741 -2.92 17.77 -15.40
C PRO A 741 -2.16 19.04 -15.81
N ALA A 742 -1.10 18.89 -16.61
CA ALA A 742 -0.17 19.97 -16.97
C ALA A 742 -0.34 20.53 -18.40
N THR A 743 -1.33 20.08 -19.19
CA THR A 743 -1.51 20.46 -20.60
C THR A 743 -2.94 20.92 -20.95
N GLY A 744 -3.09 21.83 -21.93
CA GLY A 744 -4.37 22.34 -22.46
C GLY A 744 -4.78 23.73 -21.94
N GLU A 745 -6.02 24.18 -22.21
CA GLU A 745 -6.61 25.40 -21.59
C GLU A 745 -6.48 25.40 -20.06
N ARG A 746 -6.43 24.21 -19.45
CA ARG A 746 -6.25 23.94 -18.02
C ARG A 746 -4.86 24.30 -17.46
N ALA A 747 -3.84 24.35 -18.30
CA ALA A 747 -2.47 24.74 -17.91
C ALA A 747 -2.24 26.26 -18.01
N ARG A 748 -3.01 26.95 -18.86
CA ARG A 748 -2.89 28.40 -19.17
C ARG A 748 -3.97 29.27 -18.54
N ALA A 749 -4.91 28.67 -17.84
CA ALA A 749 -5.93 29.36 -17.07
C ALA A 749 -5.28 30.38 -16.12
N SER A 750 -5.48 31.66 -16.44
CA SER A 750 -5.22 32.77 -15.51
C SER A 750 -6.06 32.58 -14.24
N PHE A 751 -5.83 33.39 -13.22
CA PHE A 751 -6.67 33.52 -12.01
C PHE A 751 -8.18 33.80 -12.31
N GLN A 752 -8.65 33.69 -13.55
CA GLN A 752 -9.99 34.03 -14.04
C GLN A 752 -10.86 32.80 -14.39
N THR A 753 -10.31 31.57 -14.44
CA THR A 753 -11.12 30.37 -14.77
C THR A 753 -10.96 29.25 -13.74
N ASN A 754 -12.08 28.71 -13.27
CA ASN A 754 -12.12 27.62 -12.30
C ASN A 754 -11.71 26.29 -12.99
N VAL A 755 -10.49 25.83 -12.74
CA VAL A 755 -9.93 24.60 -13.35
C VAL A 755 -9.79 23.52 -12.28
N ASP A 756 -10.34 22.33 -12.54
CA ASP A 756 -10.08 21.17 -11.70
C ASP A 756 -8.63 20.69 -11.89
N ARG A 757 -7.82 20.87 -10.85
CA ARG A 757 -6.39 20.51 -10.80
C ARG A 757 -6.12 19.22 -10.02
N ARG A 758 -7.16 18.50 -9.58
CA ARG A 758 -7.00 17.25 -8.83
C ARG A 758 -6.38 16.17 -9.72
N HIS A 759 -5.36 15.49 -9.20
CA HIS A 759 -4.74 14.35 -9.88
C HIS A 759 -5.56 13.06 -9.69
N PRO A 760 -5.37 12.00 -10.49
CA PRO A 760 -6.20 10.80 -10.44
C PRO A 760 -6.31 10.13 -9.06
N LEU A 761 -5.20 10.03 -8.31
CA LEU A 761 -5.20 9.47 -6.95
C LEU A 761 -6.04 10.32 -5.99
N PHE A 762 -5.92 11.65 -6.04
CA PHE A 762 -6.72 12.56 -5.21
C PHE A 762 -8.21 12.37 -5.47
N ILE A 763 -8.62 12.28 -6.75
CA ILE A 763 -10.03 12.08 -7.13
C ILE A 763 -10.56 10.75 -6.59
N ALA A 764 -9.76 9.69 -6.65
CA ALA A 764 -10.14 8.39 -6.12
C ALA A 764 -10.27 8.43 -4.59
N HIS A 765 -9.27 9.01 -3.91
CA HIS A 765 -9.27 9.19 -2.45
C HIS A 765 -10.48 10.00 -1.97
N GLU A 766 -10.76 11.14 -2.61
CA GLU A 766 -11.88 12.01 -2.25
C GLU A 766 -13.23 11.28 -2.32
N LYS A 767 -13.40 10.37 -3.30
CA LYS A 767 -14.59 9.53 -3.43
C LYS A 767 -14.67 8.45 -2.36
N ALA A 768 -13.55 7.84 -1.99
CA ALA A 768 -13.48 6.78 -0.99
C ALA A 768 -13.55 7.31 0.46
N ARG A 769 -13.15 8.56 0.69
CA ARG A 769 -13.04 9.16 2.03
C ARG A 769 -14.34 9.12 2.85
N PRO A 770 -15.53 9.53 2.36
CA PRO A 770 -16.76 9.46 3.16
C PRO A 770 -17.08 8.04 3.63
N LEU A 771 -16.72 7.03 2.83
CA LEU A 771 -16.87 5.64 3.21
C LEU A 771 -15.88 5.27 4.33
N MET A 772 -14.59 5.61 4.18
CA MET A 772 -13.56 5.36 5.20
C MET A 772 -13.82 6.10 6.53
N GLU A 773 -14.43 7.29 6.48
CA GLU A 773 -14.80 8.08 7.67
C GLU A 773 -16.07 7.57 8.36
N SER A 774 -16.84 6.70 7.71
CA SER A 774 -18.09 6.18 8.26
C SER A 774 -17.87 4.94 9.15
N ASP A 775 -18.87 4.63 9.97
CA ASP A 775 -18.95 3.36 10.70
C ASP A 775 -19.30 2.16 9.79
N ASP A 776 -19.31 2.34 8.46
CA ASP A 776 -19.59 1.28 7.50
C ASP A 776 -18.48 0.21 7.53
N PRO A 777 -18.81 -1.08 7.69
CA PRO A 777 -17.82 -2.15 7.70
C PRO A 777 -16.92 -2.22 6.46
N ILE A 778 -17.41 -1.78 5.29
CA ILE A 778 -16.62 -1.72 4.05
C ILE A 778 -15.59 -0.60 4.16
N GLY A 779 -15.99 0.57 4.65
CA GLY A 779 -15.08 1.68 4.92
C GLY A 779 -13.99 1.33 5.91
N GLN A 780 -14.36 0.67 7.01
CA GLN A 780 -13.41 0.18 8.02
C GLN A 780 -12.43 -0.86 7.44
N ARG A 781 -12.91 -1.76 6.57
CA ARG A 781 -12.06 -2.74 5.89
C ARG A 781 -11.12 -2.07 4.89
N LEU A 782 -11.61 -1.10 4.11
CA LEU A 782 -10.79 -0.34 3.18
C LEU A 782 -9.68 0.41 3.93
N LEU A 783 -10.04 1.14 4.99
CA LEU A 783 -9.07 1.83 5.84
C LEU A 783 -8.04 0.87 6.44
N SER A 784 -8.49 -0.26 6.99
CA SER A 784 -7.58 -1.29 7.52
C SER A 784 -6.65 -1.87 6.45
N THR A 785 -7.14 -2.04 5.22
CA THR A 785 -6.34 -2.50 4.09
C THR A 785 -5.27 -1.46 3.71
N MET A 786 -5.62 -0.17 3.71
CA MET A 786 -4.67 0.92 3.46
C MET A 786 -3.60 1.01 4.56
N GLN A 787 -3.99 0.87 5.82
CA GLN A 787 -3.07 0.83 6.97
C GLN A 787 -2.13 -0.38 6.90
N GLN A 788 -2.63 -1.54 6.48
CA GLN A 788 -1.78 -2.72 6.28
C GLN A 788 -0.81 -2.53 5.12
N LEU A 789 -1.26 -1.96 3.99
CA LEU A 789 -0.40 -1.64 2.84
C LEU A 789 0.75 -0.72 3.27
N GLU A 790 0.44 0.33 4.02
CA GLU A 790 1.43 1.24 4.59
C GLU A 790 2.42 0.53 5.52
N GLN A 791 1.92 -0.26 6.48
CA GLN A 791 2.77 -0.94 7.46
C GLN A 791 3.74 -1.91 6.79
N ASN A 792 3.27 -2.62 5.76
CA ASN A 792 4.11 -3.51 4.95
C ASN A 792 5.21 -2.72 4.24
N CYS A 793 4.90 -1.54 3.68
CA CYS A 793 5.89 -0.69 3.04
C CYS A 793 6.95 -0.23 4.05
N ILE A 794 6.54 0.21 5.25
CA ILE A 794 7.47 0.63 6.31
C ILE A 794 8.43 -0.50 6.67
N THR A 795 7.91 -1.69 6.95
CA THR A 795 8.74 -2.86 7.32
C THR A 795 9.68 -3.26 6.18
N GLU A 796 9.19 -3.35 4.95
CA GLU A 796 10.02 -3.73 3.79
C GLU A 796 11.12 -2.69 3.50
N MET A 797 10.83 -1.40 3.68
CA MET A 797 11.83 -0.35 3.52
C MET A 797 12.86 -0.33 4.65
N GLN A 798 12.46 -0.64 5.88
CA GLN A 798 13.41 -0.81 6.99
C GLN A 798 14.41 -1.93 6.67
N GLU A 799 13.93 -3.08 6.21
CA GLU A 799 14.77 -4.21 5.78
C GLU A 799 15.66 -3.86 4.57
N PHE A 800 15.10 -3.18 3.57
CA PHE A 800 15.82 -2.72 2.38
C PHE A 800 17.00 -1.83 2.77
N LEU A 801 16.75 -0.82 3.62
CA LEU A 801 17.79 0.11 4.06
C LEU A 801 18.81 -0.55 5.01
N GLN A 802 18.45 -1.60 5.75
CA GLN A 802 19.38 -2.35 6.59
C GLN A 802 20.30 -3.27 5.77
N SER A 803 19.84 -3.76 4.63
CA SER A 803 20.57 -4.65 3.73
C SER A 803 20.97 -3.96 2.41
N PHE A 804 21.04 -2.63 2.44
CA PHE A 804 21.25 -1.82 1.26
C PHE A 804 22.58 -2.12 0.57
N SER A 805 22.55 -2.13 -0.76
CA SER A 805 23.73 -2.14 -1.62
C SER A 805 23.39 -1.41 -2.90
N GLU A 806 24.30 -0.67 -3.51
CA GLU A 806 24.01 0.08 -4.75
C GLU A 806 23.38 -0.79 -5.86
N SER A 807 23.73 -2.08 -5.91
CA SER A 807 23.18 -3.05 -6.86
C SER A 807 21.67 -3.28 -6.76
N ASN A 808 21.05 -2.98 -5.62
CA ASN A 808 19.61 -3.17 -5.38
C ASN A 808 18.80 -1.86 -5.48
N LEU A 809 19.42 -0.73 -5.82
CA LEU A 809 18.72 0.56 -5.93
C LEU A 809 17.66 0.55 -7.04
N ASN A 810 17.83 -0.30 -8.07
CA ASN A 810 16.83 -0.48 -9.13
C ASN A 810 15.56 -1.19 -8.62
N ASP A 811 15.63 -1.94 -7.52
CA ASP A 811 14.46 -2.64 -6.95
C ASP A 811 13.40 -1.66 -6.41
N VAL A 812 13.76 -0.39 -6.20
CA VAL A 812 12.88 0.65 -5.66
C VAL A 812 12.55 1.78 -6.64
N GLN A 813 12.95 1.66 -7.91
CA GLN A 813 12.78 2.72 -8.92
C GLN A 813 11.30 3.05 -9.22
N ASP A 814 10.43 2.03 -9.19
CA ASP A 814 8.99 2.12 -9.50
C ASP A 814 8.14 2.08 -8.22
N LEU A 815 8.77 1.99 -7.04
CA LEU A 815 8.08 1.68 -5.78
C LEU A 815 7.00 2.71 -5.44
N PHE A 816 7.31 4.00 -5.58
CA PHE A 816 6.37 5.07 -5.31
C PHE A 816 5.14 4.99 -6.23
N LYS A 817 5.38 4.76 -7.53
CA LYS A 817 4.34 4.59 -8.55
C LYS A 817 3.47 3.37 -8.26
N ASP A 818 4.07 2.22 -8.02
CA ASP A 818 3.36 0.96 -7.79
C ASP A 818 2.38 1.06 -6.61
N ILE A 819 2.81 1.69 -5.51
CA ILE A 819 1.96 1.88 -4.34
C ILE A 819 0.87 2.91 -4.62
N SER A 820 1.19 4.02 -5.31
CA SER A 820 0.21 5.03 -5.71
C SER A 820 -0.89 4.46 -6.61
N GLU A 821 -0.52 3.62 -7.58
CA GLU A 821 -1.46 2.95 -8.47
C GLU A 821 -2.29 1.89 -7.73
N SER A 822 -1.67 1.15 -6.81
CA SER A 822 -2.37 0.17 -5.98
C SER A 822 -3.40 0.83 -5.08
N GLU A 823 -3.03 1.89 -4.37
CA GLU A 823 -3.95 2.71 -3.56
C GLU A 823 -5.10 3.27 -4.41
N THR A 824 -4.81 3.80 -5.61
CA THR A 824 -5.83 4.26 -6.56
C THR A 824 -6.81 3.14 -6.95
N LYS A 825 -6.34 1.91 -7.11
CA LYS A 825 -7.18 0.74 -7.43
C LYS A 825 -8.05 0.33 -6.26
N PHE A 826 -7.57 0.41 -5.01
CA PHE A 826 -8.38 0.08 -3.83
C PHE A 826 -9.48 1.10 -3.55
N TYR A 827 -9.28 2.37 -3.93
CA TYR A 827 -10.29 3.42 -3.78
C TYR A 827 -11.41 3.38 -4.84
N LYS A 828 -11.16 2.75 -5.99
CA LYS A 828 -12.14 2.59 -7.07
C LYS A 828 -12.94 1.32 -6.86
#